data_AF-A0A1B9FZ68-F1
#
_entry.id   AF-A0A1B9FZ68-F1
#
_cell.length_a   1.000
_cell.length_b   1.000
_cell.length_c   1.000
_cell.angle_alpha   90.00
_cell.angle_beta   90.00
_cell.angle_gamma   90.00
#
_symmetry.space_group_name_H-M   'P 1'
#
loop_
_entity.id
_entity.type
_entity.pdbx_description
1 polymer ?
#
loop_
_entity_poly.entity_id
_entity_poly.type
_entity_poly.pdbx_seq_one_letter_code
_entity_poly.pdbx_strand_id
1 'polypeptide(L)'
;MCKIIALVWGLTLVAFFVDAQQVALGPEAYTAAGEFPTSLFSSYWNEPTQTVSQVQPVITDSILNKTFPLNLTDPETILNNDTFDPLFYPDVQSSLSSLSAEQLYQNITGQIQGIITGETGSNCTKCMDALTAASTLAKQAPKLVPQLLVSLCKQYKFASGDGCQVYSENAQGPFYAQVLAYADVGGSDGQYLCQNFISVSKCPRPALPKFDASEFWSKPKPSNATAPVPKGTNRVKVLHMSDFHIDPRYATGSEANCTSGMCCRRGNPIASLQSNYTPSVPAPRFGFFQCDTPWALGAAAVESIPVLTGTDGDDILNMTIFTGDMVSHDPYYQLSRDYILYTETALYDLWKRTLNPSSPLFAAIGNHDQYQQAFDSPNTLTGILKKQFSWNYDHLSSLWKNNDWIDEEAAREAKAHYGGYSVQHAPNLKVITINTDLWYRSNIFAFLNTTQSDNFGFLKFLAEELQEAEDNNSRAYIVGHVLSGWDGTNPVIGPTDAFYQIVDRYSHVIAGIFWGHTHEDQNMIYYSNNATDISAVTAQNVGWIGPSITPLTDLNSGFRLYEVDAETWDILDAHTWYSNVTTFGDLDGQLEVGPSYQYEYSTRKAYGGNIDWPENAPLNATWWHMVTEQMSNDGGALVNQYNAHQGKMSTRSPNCTSADCIEAKVCYMRSGSAPLGLDNCKPGFGSVQ
;
A
#
# COMPACT_ATOMS: atom_id res chain seq x y z
N MET A 1 -58.52 -29.31 58.94
CA MET A 1 -58.36 -29.36 57.47
C MET A 1 -58.61 -27.95 56.92
N CYS A 2 -57.55 -27.21 56.63
CA CYS A 2 -57.62 -25.96 55.87
C CYS A 2 -56.42 -25.97 54.93
N LYS A 3 -56.64 -26.31 53.66
CA LYS A 3 -55.60 -26.32 52.61
C LYS A 3 -55.55 -24.95 51.97
N ILE A 4 -54.38 -24.33 52.05
CA ILE A 4 -53.99 -23.14 51.30
C ILE A 4 -53.66 -23.60 49.87
N ILE A 5 -54.29 -22.99 48.86
CA ILE A 5 -53.98 -23.17 47.45
C ILE A 5 -53.05 -22.01 47.06
N ALA A 6 -51.80 -22.33 46.73
CA ALA A 6 -50.87 -21.40 46.11
C ALA A 6 -51.05 -21.47 44.58
N LEU A 7 -51.39 -20.34 43.95
CA LEU A 7 -51.31 -20.16 42.50
C LEU A 7 -49.87 -19.83 42.12
N VAL A 8 -49.25 -20.69 41.31
CA VAL A 8 -47.98 -20.41 40.64
C VAL A 8 -48.28 -19.82 39.27
N TRP A 9 -47.86 -18.58 39.03
CA TRP A 9 -47.85 -17.97 37.70
C TRP A 9 -46.55 -18.40 36.98
N GLY A 10 -46.68 -19.23 35.95
CA GLY A 10 -45.57 -19.53 35.04
C GLY A 10 -45.41 -18.42 34.02
N LEU A 11 -44.32 -17.65 34.12
CA LEU A 11 -43.83 -16.79 33.05
C LEU A 11 -43.04 -17.65 32.06
N THR A 12 -43.69 -18.04 30.96
CA THR A 12 -42.98 -18.51 29.76
C THR A 12 -42.34 -17.30 29.08
N LEU A 13 -41.04 -17.10 29.32
CA LEU A 13 -40.20 -16.26 28.47
C LEU A 13 -40.08 -16.95 27.10
N VAL A 14 -40.84 -16.44 26.12
CA VAL A 14 -40.60 -16.75 24.72
C VAL A 14 -39.36 -15.95 24.33
N ALA A 15 -38.23 -16.61 24.19
CA ALA A 15 -37.05 -16.02 23.56
C ALA A 15 -37.39 -15.78 22.08
N PHE A 16 -37.59 -14.52 21.71
CA PHE A 16 -37.54 -14.14 20.30
C PHE A 16 -36.07 -14.28 19.86
N PHE A 17 -35.78 -15.30 19.06
CA PHE A 17 -34.57 -15.30 18.25
C PHE A 17 -34.74 -14.16 17.23
N VAL A 18 -34.02 -13.07 17.44
CA VAL A 18 -33.86 -12.05 16.40
C VAL A 18 -32.83 -12.65 15.44
N ASP A 19 -33.27 -13.04 14.24
CA ASP A 19 -32.35 -13.45 13.17
C ASP A 19 -31.27 -12.37 13.01
N ALA A 20 -30.01 -12.79 12.84
CA ALA A 20 -28.91 -11.87 12.62
C ALA A 20 -29.21 -11.02 11.38
N GLN A 21 -29.29 -9.71 11.58
CA GLN A 21 -29.61 -8.76 10.52
C GLN A 21 -28.36 -8.55 9.67
N GLN A 22 -28.13 -9.42 8.68
CA GLN A 22 -27.02 -9.29 7.74
C GLN A 22 -27.29 -8.19 6.71
N VAL A 23 -26.25 -7.53 6.21
CA VAL A 23 -26.36 -6.66 5.04
C VAL A 23 -26.80 -7.46 3.83
N ALA A 24 -27.70 -6.90 3.02
CA ALA A 24 -28.11 -7.52 1.77
C ALA A 24 -27.00 -7.33 0.73
N LEU A 25 -26.39 -8.41 0.25
CA LEU A 25 -25.47 -8.35 -0.88
C LEU A 25 -26.22 -8.50 -2.21
N GLY A 26 -25.54 -8.20 -3.31
CA GLY A 26 -26.02 -8.42 -4.65
C GLY A 26 -25.95 -9.89 -5.08
N PRO A 27 -25.99 -10.18 -6.40
CA PRO A 27 -25.84 -11.53 -6.91
C PRO A 27 -24.44 -12.12 -6.61
N GLU A 28 -24.30 -13.44 -6.67
CA GLU A 28 -23.03 -14.13 -6.45
C GLU A 28 -21.97 -13.80 -7.52
N ALA A 29 -22.39 -13.35 -8.71
CA ALA A 29 -21.49 -12.92 -9.77
C ALA A 29 -22.12 -11.83 -10.63
N TYR A 30 -21.26 -10.99 -11.21
CA TYR A 30 -21.61 -9.99 -12.21
C TYR A 30 -20.61 -10.10 -13.36
N THR A 31 -21.15 -10.16 -14.58
CA THR A 31 -20.36 -10.23 -15.80
C THR A 31 -20.48 -8.90 -16.53
N ALA A 32 -19.35 -8.21 -16.67
CA ALA A 32 -19.29 -6.93 -17.39
C ALA A 32 -19.56 -7.15 -18.89
N ALA A 33 -19.91 -6.07 -19.59
CA ALA A 33 -19.96 -6.09 -21.04
C ALA A 33 -18.56 -6.32 -21.63
N GLY A 34 -18.50 -6.94 -22.81
CA GLY A 34 -17.24 -7.06 -23.54
C GLY A 34 -16.77 -5.72 -24.07
N GLU A 35 -17.67 -4.90 -24.63
CA GLU A 35 -17.38 -3.54 -25.07
C GLU A 35 -17.10 -2.60 -23.91
N PHE A 36 -16.18 -1.66 -24.10
CA PHE A 36 -15.90 -0.65 -23.09
C PHE A 36 -17.09 0.31 -22.94
N PRO A 37 -17.57 0.58 -21.71
CA PRO A 37 -18.66 1.51 -21.45
C PRO A 37 -18.25 2.97 -21.73
N THR A 38 -18.72 3.50 -22.86
CA THR A 38 -18.36 4.84 -23.36
C THR A 38 -18.88 5.99 -22.50
N SER A 39 -19.78 5.71 -21.55
CA SER A 39 -20.32 6.68 -20.59
C SER A 39 -19.37 6.98 -19.43
N LEU A 40 -18.33 6.17 -19.20
CA LEU A 40 -17.41 6.36 -18.06
C LEU A 40 -16.59 7.64 -18.18
N PHE A 41 -16.25 8.07 -19.39
CA PHE A 41 -15.51 9.30 -19.65
C PHE A 41 -16.24 10.19 -20.65
N SER A 42 -15.97 11.51 -20.57
CA SER A 42 -16.67 12.49 -21.40
C SER A 42 -16.26 12.44 -22.88
N SER A 43 -15.02 12.07 -23.17
CA SER A 43 -14.48 11.94 -24.53
C SER A 43 -13.21 11.07 -24.55
N TYR A 44 -12.82 10.63 -25.74
CA TYR A 44 -11.73 9.69 -25.98
C TYR A 44 -10.88 10.14 -27.16
N TRP A 45 -9.58 9.83 -27.14
CA TRP A 45 -8.67 10.07 -28.27
C TRP A 45 -8.83 9.05 -29.40
N ASN A 46 -9.37 7.87 -29.09
CA ASN A 46 -9.65 6.78 -30.01
C ASN A 46 -11.08 6.27 -29.84
N GLU A 47 -11.54 5.38 -30.74
CA GLU A 47 -12.84 4.72 -30.59
C GLU A 47 -12.80 3.74 -29.40
N PRO A 48 -13.54 3.99 -28.30
CA PRO A 48 -13.41 3.20 -27.07
C PRO A 48 -14.00 1.78 -27.18
N THR A 49 -14.90 1.52 -28.13
CA THR A 49 -15.56 0.20 -28.30
C THR A 49 -14.72 -0.80 -29.09
N GLN A 50 -13.55 -0.41 -29.59
CA GLN A 50 -12.65 -1.32 -30.29
C GLN A 50 -11.99 -2.32 -29.34
N THR A 51 -11.66 -3.52 -29.84
CA THR A 51 -11.05 -4.58 -29.03
C THR A 51 -9.54 -4.69 -29.18
N VAL A 52 -8.99 -4.15 -30.27
CA VAL A 52 -7.58 -4.32 -30.67
C VAL A 52 -6.64 -3.28 -30.06
N SER A 53 -7.18 -2.18 -29.52
CA SER A 53 -6.39 -1.11 -28.93
C SER A 53 -7.01 -0.73 -27.61
N GLN A 54 -6.16 -0.44 -26.63
CA GLN A 54 -6.63 0.06 -25.35
C GLN A 54 -7.33 1.41 -25.51
N VAL A 55 -8.39 1.60 -24.74
CA VAL A 55 -9.12 2.86 -24.60
C VAL A 55 -8.19 3.98 -24.11
N GLN A 56 -8.30 5.15 -24.73
CA GLN A 56 -7.51 6.34 -24.40
C GLN A 56 -8.44 7.50 -23.99
N PRO A 57 -8.87 7.57 -22.72
CA PRO A 57 -9.72 8.66 -22.23
C PRO A 57 -9.03 10.02 -22.32
N VAL A 58 -9.80 11.06 -22.68
CA VAL A 58 -9.35 12.45 -22.57
C VAL A 58 -9.62 12.94 -21.16
N ILE A 59 -8.56 13.24 -20.41
CA ILE A 59 -8.65 13.66 -19.01
C ILE A 59 -8.30 15.14 -18.89
N THR A 60 -9.17 15.89 -18.22
CA THR A 60 -8.98 17.30 -17.91
C THR A 60 -9.01 17.49 -16.41
N ASP A 61 -7.91 18.02 -15.89
CA ASP A 61 -7.73 18.36 -14.51
C ASP A 61 -8.34 19.74 -14.24
N SER A 62 -9.36 19.78 -13.38
CA SER A 62 -10.06 21.00 -13.01
C SER A 62 -9.28 21.88 -12.01
N ILE A 63 -8.36 21.29 -11.24
CA ILE A 63 -7.50 21.98 -10.27
C ILE A 63 -6.39 22.72 -11.00
N LEU A 64 -5.73 22.03 -11.94
CA LEU A 64 -4.64 22.59 -12.74
C LEU A 64 -5.13 23.32 -14.01
N ASN A 65 -6.41 23.18 -14.36
CA ASN A 65 -7.03 23.71 -15.57
C ASN A 65 -6.25 23.32 -16.84
N LYS A 66 -5.96 22.02 -16.97
CA LYS A 66 -5.14 21.44 -18.03
C LYS A 66 -5.77 20.14 -18.54
N THR A 67 -5.74 19.94 -19.85
CA THR A 67 -6.03 18.65 -20.48
C THR A 67 -4.70 17.93 -20.72
N PHE A 68 -4.59 16.68 -20.28
CA PHE A 68 -3.39 15.88 -20.50
C PHE A 68 -3.30 15.41 -21.96
N PRO A 69 -2.10 15.46 -22.57
CA PRO A 69 -1.92 15.10 -23.97
C PRO A 69 -1.89 13.58 -24.18
N LEU A 70 -2.31 13.11 -25.36
CA LEU A 70 -2.31 11.67 -25.72
C LEU A 70 -0.94 11.01 -25.57
N ASN A 71 0.16 11.68 -25.90
CA ASN A 71 1.50 11.09 -25.84
C ASN A 71 1.94 10.70 -24.43
N LEU A 72 1.24 11.15 -23.38
CA LEU A 72 1.48 10.75 -22.00
C LEU A 72 1.02 9.31 -21.74
N THR A 73 -0.01 8.85 -22.45
CA THR A 73 -0.69 7.56 -22.24
C THR A 73 -0.66 6.65 -23.46
N ASP A 74 -0.22 7.14 -24.61
CA ASP A 74 -0.13 6.36 -25.85
C ASP A 74 0.89 5.21 -25.71
N PRO A 75 0.47 3.94 -25.86
CA PRO A 75 1.37 2.78 -25.82
C PRO A 75 2.49 2.82 -26.89
N GLU A 76 2.33 3.60 -27.96
CA GLU A 76 3.32 3.72 -29.05
C GLU A 76 4.42 4.73 -28.78
N THR A 77 4.16 5.74 -27.95
CA THR A 77 5.04 6.91 -27.79
C THR A 77 5.47 7.13 -26.36
N ILE A 78 5.65 6.04 -25.59
CA ILE A 78 6.09 6.10 -24.20
C ILE A 78 7.44 6.84 -24.13
N LEU A 79 7.44 7.97 -23.41
CA LEU A 79 8.65 8.74 -23.17
C LEU A 79 9.58 7.93 -22.26
N ASN A 80 10.82 7.70 -22.70
CA ASN A 80 11.82 6.91 -21.97
C ASN A 80 12.85 7.75 -21.23
N ASN A 81 12.61 9.05 -21.11
CA ASN A 81 13.47 9.95 -20.35
C ASN A 81 12.69 11.22 -20.02
N ASP A 82 12.31 11.37 -18.76
CA ASP A 82 11.81 12.64 -18.29
C ASP A 82 12.96 13.61 -18.05
N THR A 83 12.86 14.79 -18.67
CA THR A 83 13.83 15.89 -18.52
C THR A 83 13.13 17.20 -18.15
N PHE A 84 11.81 17.15 -17.93
CA PHE A 84 10.99 18.31 -17.64
C PHE A 84 10.83 18.51 -16.14
N ASP A 85 10.67 17.43 -15.37
CA ASP A 85 10.49 17.56 -13.93
C ASP A 85 11.78 17.99 -13.22
N PRO A 86 11.66 18.87 -12.19
CA PRO A 86 12.82 19.47 -11.58
C PRO A 86 13.58 18.47 -10.71
N LEU A 87 14.90 18.42 -10.90
CA LEU A 87 15.84 17.67 -10.06
C LEU A 87 16.68 18.64 -9.22
N PHE A 88 16.68 18.43 -7.92
CA PHE A 88 17.38 19.28 -6.97
C PHE A 88 18.59 18.59 -6.34
N TYR A 89 19.60 19.39 -5.99
CA TYR A 89 20.82 18.95 -5.33
C TYR A 89 21.01 19.70 -3.99
N PRO A 90 21.78 19.14 -3.04
CA PRO A 90 22.19 19.84 -1.83
C PRO A 90 22.82 21.21 -2.09
N ASP A 91 22.52 22.17 -1.22
CA ASP A 91 23.18 23.47 -1.20
C ASP A 91 24.65 23.32 -0.78
N VAL A 92 25.56 23.96 -1.51
CA VAL A 92 27.00 23.97 -1.17
C VAL A 92 27.38 25.31 -0.53
N GLN A 93 28.01 25.28 0.65
CA GLN A 93 28.42 26.49 1.37
C GLN A 93 29.47 27.33 0.61
N SER A 94 30.34 26.66 -0.16
CA SER A 94 31.31 27.30 -1.04
C SER A 94 31.43 26.52 -2.34
N SER A 95 31.08 27.12 -3.46
CA SER A 95 31.22 26.47 -4.78
C SER A 95 32.69 26.23 -5.10
N LEU A 96 33.09 24.97 -5.24
CA LEU A 96 34.39 24.62 -5.79
C LEU A 96 34.48 25.06 -7.26
N SER A 97 35.69 25.45 -7.70
CA SER A 97 35.95 25.59 -9.13
C SER A 97 35.79 24.24 -9.82
N SER A 98 35.45 24.22 -11.12
CA SER A 98 35.28 22.95 -11.87
C SER A 98 36.50 22.04 -11.78
N LEU A 99 37.72 22.60 -11.79
CA LEU A 99 38.96 21.84 -11.64
C LEU A 99 39.10 21.24 -10.23
N SER A 100 38.77 22.01 -9.19
CA SER A 100 38.83 21.54 -7.80
C SER A 100 37.77 20.48 -7.51
N ALA A 101 36.58 20.61 -8.09
CA ALA A 101 35.51 19.62 -7.97
C ALA A 101 35.90 18.29 -8.62
N GLU A 102 36.50 18.34 -9.82
CA GLU A 102 36.98 17.14 -10.50
C GLU A 102 38.14 16.47 -9.74
N GLN A 103 39.08 17.25 -9.22
CA GLN A 103 40.16 16.72 -8.37
C GLN A 103 39.60 16.04 -7.11
N LEU A 104 38.58 16.62 -6.48
CA LEU A 104 37.89 16.01 -5.35
C LEU A 104 37.23 14.69 -5.76
N TYR A 105 36.50 14.66 -6.87
CA TYR A 105 35.88 13.45 -7.39
C TYR A 105 36.90 12.32 -7.63
N GLN A 106 38.03 12.61 -8.28
CA GLN A 106 39.07 11.61 -8.53
C GLN A 106 39.69 11.09 -7.22
N ASN A 107 39.95 11.98 -6.26
CA ASN A 107 40.48 11.60 -4.96
C ASN A 107 39.50 10.70 -4.17
N ILE A 108 38.23 11.10 -4.08
CA ILE A 108 37.19 10.32 -3.40
C ILE A 108 36.97 8.98 -4.08
N THR A 109 36.95 8.93 -5.42
CA THR A 109 36.85 7.67 -6.17
C THR A 109 38.01 6.73 -5.84
N GLY A 110 39.25 7.23 -5.85
CA GLY A 110 40.44 6.46 -5.47
C GLY A 110 40.41 6.00 -4.01
N GLN A 111 39.94 6.85 -3.09
CA GLN A 111 39.78 6.51 -1.68
C GLN A 111 38.77 5.37 -1.50
N ILE A 112 37.59 5.46 -2.12
CA ILE A 112 36.56 4.41 -2.06
C ILE A 112 37.10 3.09 -2.63
N GLN A 113 37.80 3.14 -3.77
CA GLN A 113 38.42 1.95 -4.35
C GLN A 113 39.46 1.33 -3.41
N GLY A 114 40.28 2.14 -2.75
CA GLY A 114 41.24 1.70 -1.74
C GLY A 114 40.56 1.05 -0.53
N ILE A 115 39.45 1.62 -0.04
CA ILE A 115 38.65 1.06 1.06
C ILE A 115 38.07 -0.31 0.67
N ILE A 116 37.44 -0.40 -0.50
CA ILE A 116 36.77 -1.62 -0.96
C ILE A 116 37.79 -2.75 -1.17
N THR A 117 38.94 -2.45 -1.78
CA THR A 117 39.98 -3.44 -2.11
C THR A 117 40.96 -3.74 -0.97
N GLY A 118 41.00 -2.92 0.07
CA GLY A 118 41.87 -3.12 1.23
C GLY A 118 41.59 -4.44 1.96
N GLU A 119 42.58 -5.02 2.62
CA GLU A 119 42.43 -6.31 3.32
C GLU A 119 41.90 -6.18 4.76
N THR A 120 41.86 -4.95 5.29
CA THR A 120 41.47 -4.65 6.67
C THR A 120 40.00 -4.24 6.78
N GLY A 121 39.35 -4.60 7.88
CA GLY A 121 37.96 -4.22 8.17
C GLY A 121 36.93 -5.20 7.62
N SER A 122 35.77 -5.27 8.28
CA SER A 122 34.64 -6.05 7.78
C SER A 122 34.04 -5.41 6.52
N ASN A 123 33.29 -6.17 5.71
CA ASN A 123 32.56 -5.60 4.57
C ASN A 123 31.60 -4.46 5.00
N CYS A 124 31.06 -4.54 6.21
CA CYS A 124 30.20 -3.50 6.76
C CYS A 124 30.99 -2.21 7.04
N THR A 125 32.13 -2.33 7.74
CA THR A 125 33.02 -1.20 8.03
C THR A 125 33.47 -0.53 6.73
N LYS A 126 33.90 -1.32 5.74
CA LYS A 126 34.28 -0.79 4.41
C LYS A 126 33.15 -0.05 3.72
N CYS A 127 31.93 -0.56 3.82
CA CYS A 127 30.77 0.11 3.25
C CYS A 127 30.54 1.47 3.92
N MET A 128 30.55 1.55 5.25
CA MET A 128 30.36 2.80 5.98
C MET A 128 31.50 3.81 5.73
N ASP A 129 32.75 3.34 5.67
CA ASP A 129 33.91 4.17 5.32
C ASP A 129 33.80 4.72 3.88
N ALA A 130 33.32 3.90 2.94
CA ALA A 130 33.07 4.33 1.57
C ALA A 130 31.93 5.35 1.48
N LEU A 131 30.84 5.17 2.22
CA LEU A 131 29.76 6.15 2.33
C LEU A 131 30.25 7.47 2.96
N THR A 132 31.15 7.40 3.95
CA THR A 132 31.78 8.58 4.56
C THR A 132 32.62 9.38 3.54
N ALA A 133 33.39 8.68 2.70
CA ALA A 133 34.11 9.32 1.61
C ALA A 133 33.14 9.94 0.58
N ALA A 134 32.10 9.20 0.16
CA ALA A 134 31.10 9.69 -0.78
C ALA A 134 30.31 10.90 -0.24
N SER A 135 30.00 10.95 1.06
CA SER A 135 29.35 12.08 1.72
C SER A 135 30.16 13.37 1.62
N THR A 136 31.50 13.27 1.62
CA THR A 136 32.39 14.42 1.40
C THR A 136 32.18 15.02 0.01
N LEU A 137 32.06 14.18 -1.02
CA LEU A 137 31.74 14.62 -2.37
C LEU A 137 30.32 15.22 -2.43
N ALA A 138 29.34 14.56 -1.81
CA ALA A 138 27.95 15.03 -1.77
C ALA A 138 27.81 16.44 -1.14
N LYS A 139 28.59 16.73 -0.10
CA LYS A 139 28.57 18.03 0.60
C LYS A 139 29.30 19.16 -0.14
N GLN A 140 30.26 18.85 -1.01
CA GLN A 140 31.13 19.85 -1.66
C GLN A 140 30.94 19.99 -3.17
N ALA A 141 30.61 18.89 -3.86
CA ALA A 141 30.36 18.84 -5.29
C ALA A 141 29.23 17.82 -5.62
N PRO A 142 27.99 18.02 -5.12
CA PRO A 142 26.91 17.06 -5.20
C PRO A 142 26.56 16.62 -6.63
N LYS A 143 26.76 17.49 -7.63
CA LYS A 143 26.52 17.17 -9.05
C LYS A 143 27.43 16.07 -9.62
N LEU A 144 28.54 15.75 -8.95
CA LEU A 144 29.44 14.65 -9.35
C LEU A 144 29.09 13.32 -8.68
N VAL A 145 28.14 13.30 -7.73
CA VAL A 145 27.69 12.07 -7.08
C VAL A 145 27.04 11.08 -8.06
N PRO A 146 26.14 11.50 -8.99
CA PRO A 146 25.60 10.58 -9.99
C PRO A 146 26.69 9.85 -10.79
N GLN A 147 27.71 10.58 -11.25
CA GLN A 147 28.85 10.00 -11.96
C GLN A 147 29.62 8.99 -11.10
N LEU A 148 29.82 9.29 -9.80
CA LEU A 148 30.47 8.39 -8.85
C LEU A 148 29.67 7.09 -8.72
N LEU A 149 28.37 7.19 -8.45
CA LEU A 149 27.50 6.04 -8.22
C LEU A 149 27.39 5.14 -9.46
N VAL A 150 27.22 5.72 -10.65
CA VAL A 150 27.21 4.97 -11.91
C VAL A 150 28.55 4.25 -12.12
N SER A 151 29.67 4.93 -11.88
CA SER A 151 31.02 4.36 -12.07
C SER A 151 31.28 3.19 -11.12
N LEU A 152 30.97 3.36 -9.83
CA LEU A 152 31.12 2.31 -8.82
C LEU A 152 30.20 1.11 -9.10
N CYS A 153 28.94 1.37 -9.45
CA CYS A 153 27.98 0.32 -9.79
C CYS A 153 28.49 -0.56 -10.95
N LYS A 154 29.02 0.06 -12.01
CA LYS A 154 29.58 -0.66 -13.17
C LYS A 154 30.87 -1.40 -12.81
N GLN A 155 31.77 -0.76 -12.07
CA GLN A 155 33.05 -1.32 -11.68
C GLN A 155 32.89 -2.57 -10.81
N TYR A 156 31.98 -2.53 -9.84
CA TYR A 156 31.75 -3.61 -8.88
C TYR A 156 30.59 -4.53 -9.25
N LYS A 157 29.95 -4.29 -10.41
CA LYS A 157 28.84 -5.09 -10.95
C LYS A 157 27.68 -5.24 -9.96
N PHE A 158 27.30 -4.15 -9.32
CA PHE A 158 26.12 -4.12 -8.45
C PHE A 158 24.82 -4.26 -9.24
N ALA A 159 24.83 -3.88 -10.52
CA ALA A 159 23.75 -4.13 -11.47
C ALA A 159 24.32 -4.35 -12.87
N SER A 160 23.45 -4.64 -13.85
CA SER A 160 23.82 -4.59 -15.27
C SER A 160 24.26 -3.16 -15.66
N GLY A 161 24.98 -3.03 -16.78
CA GLY A 161 25.47 -1.72 -17.24
C GLY A 161 24.34 -0.67 -17.38
N ASP A 162 23.18 -1.10 -17.87
CA ASP A 162 21.98 -0.27 -17.98
C ASP A 162 21.26 -0.11 -16.64
N GLY A 163 21.24 -1.14 -15.79
CA GLY A 163 20.68 -1.04 -14.43
C GLY A 163 21.39 0.01 -13.57
N CYS A 164 22.67 0.28 -13.81
CA CYS A 164 23.40 1.34 -13.12
C CYS A 164 22.93 2.76 -13.51
N GLN A 165 22.16 2.94 -14.58
CA GLN A 165 21.71 4.26 -15.04
C GLN A 165 20.62 4.88 -14.15
N VAL A 166 20.04 4.10 -13.24
CA VAL A 166 19.16 4.63 -12.18
C VAL A 166 19.84 5.69 -11.34
N TYR A 167 21.17 5.63 -11.20
CA TYR A 167 21.97 6.60 -10.46
C TYR A 167 22.43 7.79 -11.30
N SER A 168 22.01 7.91 -12.56
CA SER A 168 22.42 9.01 -13.43
C SER A 168 21.83 10.36 -13.01
N GLU A 169 22.36 11.45 -13.57
CA GLU A 169 21.98 12.82 -13.22
C GLU A 169 20.54 13.20 -13.60
N ASN A 170 19.94 12.49 -14.55
CA ASN A 170 18.56 12.66 -15.00
C ASN A 170 17.62 11.56 -14.45
N ALA A 171 18.05 10.87 -13.38
CA ALA A 171 17.35 9.77 -12.76
C ALA A 171 17.33 9.96 -11.23
N GLN A 172 17.61 8.92 -10.45
CA GLN A 172 17.61 8.98 -8.99
C GLN A 172 18.92 9.53 -8.39
N GLY A 173 19.98 9.69 -9.19
CA GLY A 173 21.29 10.18 -8.73
C GLY A 173 21.26 11.46 -7.88
N PRO A 174 20.49 12.51 -8.26
CA PRO A 174 20.32 13.71 -7.45
C PRO A 174 19.76 13.42 -6.05
N PHE A 175 18.79 12.51 -5.91
CA PHE A 175 18.19 12.16 -4.62
C PHE A 175 19.17 11.38 -3.73
N TYR A 176 19.96 10.46 -4.30
CA TYR A 176 21.06 9.81 -3.57
C TYR A 176 22.14 10.81 -3.13
N ALA A 177 22.42 11.85 -3.93
CA ALA A 177 23.30 12.94 -3.51
C ALA A 177 22.76 13.67 -2.28
N GLN A 178 21.43 13.85 -2.18
CA GLN A 178 20.79 14.41 -0.99
C GLN A 178 20.97 13.48 0.22
N VAL A 179 20.63 12.20 0.10
CA VAL A 179 20.78 11.25 1.21
C VAL A 179 22.23 11.21 1.71
N LEU A 180 23.22 11.09 0.81
CA LEU A 180 24.64 11.09 1.20
C LEU A 180 25.12 12.39 1.83
N ALA A 181 24.52 13.53 1.49
CA ALA A 181 24.88 14.82 2.07
C ALA A 181 24.33 15.03 3.49
N TYR A 182 23.15 14.47 3.79
CA TYR A 182 22.46 14.74 5.06
C TYR A 182 22.46 13.56 6.05
N ALA A 183 22.67 12.32 5.59
CA ALA A 183 22.72 11.14 6.46
C ALA A 183 23.95 11.16 7.40
N ASP A 184 23.78 10.62 8.60
CA ASP A 184 24.92 10.21 9.45
C ASP A 184 25.53 8.91 8.92
N VAL A 185 26.25 9.02 7.80
CA VAL A 185 26.85 7.88 7.08
C VAL A 185 27.93 7.13 7.88
N GLY A 186 28.45 7.74 8.95
CA GLY A 186 29.38 7.08 9.89
C GLY A 186 28.68 6.41 11.08
N GLY A 187 27.38 6.68 11.28
CA GLY A 187 26.56 6.15 12.37
C GLY A 187 25.42 5.25 11.89
N SER A 188 24.25 5.39 12.52
CA SER A 188 23.12 4.46 12.31
C SER A 188 22.57 4.53 10.89
N ASP A 189 22.49 5.72 10.30
CA ASP A 189 21.98 5.92 8.93
C ASP A 189 22.86 5.16 7.92
N GLY A 190 24.19 5.32 8.04
CA GLY A 190 25.16 4.59 7.22
C GLY A 190 25.04 3.08 7.34
N GLN A 191 24.82 2.57 8.55
CA GLN A 191 24.65 1.13 8.76
C GLN A 191 23.34 0.62 8.12
N TYR A 192 22.23 1.34 8.26
CA TYR A 192 20.98 1.01 7.56
C TYR A 192 21.14 1.07 6.03
N LEU A 193 21.79 2.10 5.50
CA LEU A 193 22.03 2.24 4.07
C LEU A 193 22.86 1.06 3.53
N CYS A 194 23.92 0.69 4.23
CA CYS A 194 24.74 -0.45 3.88
C CYS A 194 23.98 -1.78 3.97
N GLN A 195 23.14 -1.96 5.00
CA GLN A 195 22.32 -3.16 5.18
C GLN A 195 21.29 -3.32 4.04
N ASN A 196 20.58 -2.24 3.68
CA ASN A 196 19.44 -2.31 2.77
C ASN A 196 19.85 -2.23 1.29
N PHE A 197 20.81 -1.36 0.94
CA PHE A 197 21.11 -1.08 -0.47
C PHE A 197 22.39 -1.76 -0.97
N ILE A 198 23.29 -2.17 -0.07
CA ILE A 198 24.58 -2.79 -0.42
C ILE A 198 24.62 -4.21 0.14
N SER A 199 23.89 -5.15 -0.48
CA SER A 199 23.70 -6.52 0.02
C SER A 199 25.01 -7.32 0.25
N VAL A 200 26.10 -6.94 -0.41
CA VAL A 200 27.45 -7.51 -0.22
C VAL A 200 28.16 -7.00 1.05
N SER A 201 27.70 -5.89 1.62
CA SER A 201 28.23 -5.32 2.88
C SER A 201 28.02 -6.28 4.05
N LYS A 202 26.91 -7.05 4.02
CA LYS A 202 26.45 -7.89 5.12
C LYS A 202 26.42 -7.14 6.45
N CYS A 203 26.11 -5.83 6.43
CA CYS A 203 25.92 -5.08 7.66
C CYS A 203 24.80 -5.69 8.49
N PRO A 204 25.00 -5.86 9.81
CA PRO A 204 23.91 -6.29 10.68
C PRO A 204 22.85 -5.18 10.73
N ARG A 205 21.60 -5.59 10.96
CA ARG A 205 20.50 -4.65 11.21
C ARG A 205 20.84 -3.77 12.42
N PRO A 206 20.69 -2.44 12.34
CA PRO A 206 20.88 -1.58 13.50
C PRO A 206 19.90 -1.89 14.63
N ALA A 207 20.25 -1.48 15.85
CA ALA A 207 19.35 -1.57 16.99
C ALA A 207 18.11 -0.68 16.78
N LEU A 208 17.00 -1.05 17.41
CA LEU A 208 15.82 -0.21 17.42
C LEU A 208 16.13 1.13 18.12
N PRO A 209 15.61 2.25 17.58
CA PRO A 209 15.61 3.51 18.31
C PRO A 209 14.94 3.34 19.66
N LYS A 210 15.41 4.09 20.67
CA LYS A 210 14.77 4.07 21.97
C LYS A 210 13.41 4.75 21.87
N PHE A 211 12.34 4.00 22.15
CA PHE A 211 10.99 4.56 22.22
C PHE A 211 10.82 5.45 23.47
N ASP A 212 10.28 6.66 23.27
CA ASP A 212 9.86 7.57 24.34
C ASP A 212 8.38 7.92 24.18
N ALA A 213 7.54 7.34 25.05
CA ALA A 213 6.10 7.56 25.05
C ALA A 213 5.70 9.04 25.17
N SER A 214 6.52 9.85 25.85
CA SER A 214 6.22 11.27 26.08
C SER A 214 6.30 12.13 24.82
N GLU A 215 6.98 11.63 23.78
CA GLU A 215 6.99 12.26 22.46
C GLU A 215 5.62 12.15 21.80
N PHE A 216 4.89 11.04 21.99
CA PHE A 216 3.65 10.74 21.28
C PHE A 216 2.39 11.13 22.08
N TRP A 217 2.35 10.89 23.38
CA TRP A 217 1.17 11.18 24.21
C TRP A 217 1.52 11.67 25.60
N SER A 218 0.62 12.47 26.18
CA SER A 218 0.75 12.98 27.56
C SER A 218 -0.17 12.28 28.55
N LYS A 219 -1.29 11.72 28.08
CA LYS A 219 -2.25 10.96 28.91
C LYS A 219 -1.92 9.47 28.80
N PRO A 220 -1.75 8.75 29.92
CA PRO A 220 -1.56 7.30 29.89
C PRO A 220 -2.86 6.58 29.50
N LYS A 221 -2.74 5.32 29.07
CA LYS A 221 -3.91 4.47 28.80
C LYS A 221 -4.80 4.39 30.05
N PRO A 222 -6.11 4.70 29.95
CA PRO A 222 -7.01 4.56 31.09
C PRO A 222 -7.01 3.13 31.64
N SER A 223 -7.04 2.96 32.97
CA SER A 223 -6.97 1.63 33.59
C SER A 223 -8.17 0.72 33.27
N ASN A 224 -9.31 1.31 32.92
CA ASN A 224 -10.54 0.62 32.53
C ASN A 224 -10.88 0.87 31.06
N ALA A 225 -9.86 1.12 30.22
CA ALA A 225 -10.03 1.33 28.79
C ALA A 225 -10.59 0.07 28.12
N THR A 226 -11.85 0.12 27.71
CA THR A 226 -12.52 -0.96 26.99
C THR A 226 -13.22 -0.38 25.76
N ALA A 227 -13.08 -1.05 24.62
CA ALA A 227 -13.88 -0.72 23.46
C ALA A 227 -15.38 -0.92 23.76
N PRO A 228 -16.28 -0.13 23.16
CA PRO A 228 -17.72 -0.37 23.20
C PRO A 228 -18.07 -1.79 22.76
N VAL A 229 -19.09 -2.39 23.38
CA VAL A 229 -19.57 -3.73 23.01
C VAL A 229 -20.46 -3.62 21.76
N PRO A 230 -20.13 -4.29 20.65
CA PRO A 230 -20.96 -4.27 19.44
C PRO A 230 -22.34 -4.87 19.71
N LYS A 231 -23.36 -4.28 19.09
CA LYS A 231 -24.74 -4.78 19.19
C LYS A 231 -25.10 -5.67 18.01
N GLY A 232 -24.47 -5.44 16.86
CA GLY A 232 -24.61 -6.19 15.61
C GLY A 232 -25.99 -6.07 14.94
N THR A 233 -26.83 -5.13 15.38
CA THR A 233 -28.21 -4.95 14.92
C THR A 233 -28.39 -3.86 13.87
N ASN A 234 -27.50 -2.87 13.82
CA ASN A 234 -27.48 -1.86 12.75
C ASN A 234 -26.15 -1.98 12.01
N ARG A 235 -26.20 -2.24 10.70
CA ARG A 235 -25.01 -2.57 9.92
C ARG A 235 -24.89 -1.68 8.70
N VAL A 236 -23.68 -1.26 8.39
CA VAL A 236 -23.34 -0.45 7.22
C VAL A 236 -22.28 -1.14 6.37
N LYS A 237 -22.22 -0.74 5.10
CA LYS A 237 -21.30 -1.27 4.09
C LYS A 237 -20.13 -0.31 3.89
N VAL A 238 -18.91 -0.79 4.03
CA VAL A 238 -17.67 -0.03 3.77
C VAL A 238 -16.86 -0.74 2.71
N LEU A 239 -16.61 -0.08 1.57
CA LEU A 239 -15.77 -0.64 0.52
C LEU A 239 -14.30 -0.42 0.85
N HIS A 240 -13.46 -1.43 0.63
CA HIS A 240 -12.01 -1.32 0.66
C HIS A 240 -11.46 -1.67 -0.71
N MET A 241 -10.91 -0.64 -1.36
CA MET A 241 -10.25 -0.73 -2.65
C MET A 241 -8.77 -0.40 -2.45
N SER A 242 -7.89 -1.13 -3.13
CA SER A 242 -6.45 -0.94 -3.02
C SER A 242 -5.77 -1.29 -4.34
N ASP A 243 -4.58 -0.73 -4.58
CA ASP A 243 -3.64 -1.16 -5.61
C ASP A 243 -4.35 -1.30 -6.97
N PHE A 244 -4.91 -0.18 -7.44
CA PHE A 244 -5.62 -0.13 -8.71
C PHE A 244 -4.64 -0.26 -9.88
N HIS A 245 -3.47 0.37 -9.75
CA HIS A 245 -2.41 0.44 -10.76
C HIS A 245 -2.96 0.49 -12.18
N ILE A 246 -3.66 1.56 -12.51
CA ILE A 246 -4.11 1.75 -13.88
C ILE A 246 -2.87 1.88 -14.76
N ASP A 247 -2.88 1.11 -15.86
CA ASP A 247 -1.92 1.20 -16.93
C ASP A 247 -2.58 1.78 -18.19
N PRO A 248 -2.60 3.13 -18.35
CA PRO A 248 -3.08 3.78 -19.57
C PRO A 248 -2.29 3.42 -20.83
N ARG A 249 -1.07 2.89 -20.67
CA ARG A 249 -0.12 2.54 -21.74
C ARG A 249 -0.09 1.03 -22.03
N TYR A 250 -0.98 0.24 -21.44
CA TYR A 250 -1.17 -1.16 -21.77
C TYR A 250 -1.45 -1.33 -23.26
N ALA A 251 -0.81 -2.32 -23.87
CA ALA A 251 -0.90 -2.60 -25.29
C ALA A 251 -1.50 -3.99 -25.52
N THR A 252 -2.79 -4.04 -25.86
CA THR A 252 -3.49 -5.29 -26.22
C THR A 252 -2.73 -6.06 -27.30
N GLY A 253 -2.54 -7.36 -27.10
CA GLY A 253 -1.81 -8.25 -28.01
C GLY A 253 -0.28 -8.16 -27.94
N SER A 254 0.31 -7.31 -27.08
CA SER A 254 1.76 -7.30 -26.83
C SER A 254 2.22 -8.51 -26.00
N GLU A 255 3.51 -8.61 -25.64
CA GLU A 255 4.01 -9.74 -24.85
C GLU A 255 3.52 -9.67 -23.40
N ALA A 256 2.72 -10.64 -22.99
CA ALA A 256 2.19 -10.74 -21.63
C ALA A 256 3.08 -11.55 -20.69
N ASN A 257 3.98 -12.41 -21.21
CA ASN A 257 4.84 -13.28 -20.41
C ASN A 257 6.32 -12.91 -20.61
N CYS A 258 6.63 -11.63 -20.38
CA CYS A 258 7.99 -11.10 -20.48
C CYS A 258 8.85 -11.55 -19.28
N THR A 259 10.18 -11.48 -19.41
CA THR A 259 11.12 -11.94 -18.37
C THR A 259 11.80 -10.80 -17.60
N SER A 260 11.45 -9.55 -17.90
CA SER A 260 12.08 -8.36 -17.31
C SER A 260 11.21 -7.14 -17.55
N GLY A 261 11.18 -6.19 -16.61
CA GLY A 261 10.39 -4.97 -16.74
C GLY A 261 8.89 -5.24 -16.73
N MET A 262 8.09 -4.23 -17.05
CA MET A 262 6.62 -4.35 -17.10
C MET A 262 6.17 -5.00 -18.41
N CYS A 263 5.46 -6.13 -18.34
CA CYS A 263 4.89 -6.80 -19.51
C CYS A 263 3.66 -6.05 -20.04
N CYS A 264 3.03 -6.58 -21.09
CA CYS A 264 1.89 -5.97 -21.76
C CYS A 264 2.13 -4.54 -22.29
N ARG A 265 3.40 -4.17 -22.50
CA ARG A 265 3.84 -2.91 -23.09
C ARG A 265 4.52 -3.17 -24.42
N ARG A 266 4.36 -2.25 -25.37
CA ARG A 266 5.20 -2.28 -26.58
C ARG A 266 6.65 -2.00 -26.20
N GLY A 267 7.57 -2.69 -26.88
CA GLY A 267 8.99 -2.56 -26.61
C GLY A 267 9.49 -3.36 -25.41
N ASN A 268 8.65 -4.19 -24.78
CA ASN A 268 9.10 -5.15 -23.78
C ASN A 268 8.64 -6.58 -24.10
N PRO A 269 9.54 -7.49 -24.52
CA PRO A 269 10.98 -7.25 -24.74
C PRO A 269 11.20 -6.30 -25.94
N ILE A 270 12.40 -5.70 -26.05
CA ILE A 270 12.75 -4.79 -27.17
C ILE A 270 12.50 -5.44 -28.55
N ALA A 271 12.65 -6.76 -28.65
CA ALA A 271 12.36 -7.53 -29.85
C ALA A 271 10.90 -7.35 -30.34
N SER A 272 9.95 -7.02 -29.46
CA SER A 272 8.55 -6.75 -29.79
C SER A 272 8.35 -5.52 -30.69
N LEU A 273 9.37 -4.66 -30.86
CA LEU A 273 9.34 -3.56 -31.83
C LEU A 273 9.54 -4.03 -33.28
N GLN A 274 9.96 -5.28 -33.50
CA GLN A 274 10.15 -5.84 -34.83
C GLN A 274 8.81 -6.31 -35.41
N SER A 275 8.55 -6.00 -36.67
CA SER A 275 7.27 -6.32 -37.33
C SER A 275 6.94 -7.81 -37.44
N ASN A 276 7.94 -8.69 -37.27
CA ASN A 276 7.79 -10.15 -37.30
C ASN A 276 7.82 -10.79 -35.91
N TYR A 277 7.84 -10.00 -34.83
CA TYR A 277 7.75 -10.54 -33.48
C TYR A 277 6.38 -11.18 -33.26
N THR A 278 6.38 -12.36 -32.66
CA THR A 278 5.16 -13.04 -32.22
C THR A 278 5.23 -13.17 -30.70
N PRO A 279 4.29 -12.58 -29.94
CA PRO A 279 4.29 -12.71 -28.50
C PRO A 279 4.09 -14.18 -28.10
N SER A 280 4.77 -14.62 -27.04
CA SER A 280 4.63 -15.96 -26.50
C SER A 280 3.24 -16.16 -25.89
N VAL A 281 2.77 -15.12 -25.19
CA VAL A 281 1.37 -14.97 -24.77
C VAL A 281 0.95 -13.57 -25.18
N PRO A 282 -0.02 -13.42 -26.12
CA PRO A 282 -0.56 -12.11 -26.44
C PRO A 282 -1.33 -11.55 -25.23
N ALA A 283 -1.05 -10.30 -24.87
CA ALA A 283 -1.70 -9.57 -23.78
C ALA A 283 -3.21 -9.50 -23.99
N PRO A 284 -4.02 -10.18 -23.15
CA PRO A 284 -5.48 -10.13 -23.25
C PRO A 284 -5.98 -8.71 -23.01
N ARG A 285 -7.12 -8.34 -23.59
CA ARG A 285 -7.68 -6.99 -23.43
C ARG A 285 -7.94 -6.60 -21.97
N PHE A 286 -8.27 -7.57 -21.12
CA PHE A 286 -8.62 -7.37 -19.71
C PHE A 286 -7.46 -7.62 -18.75
N GLY A 287 -6.22 -7.73 -19.24
CA GLY A 287 -5.04 -7.89 -18.39
C GLY A 287 -4.50 -9.32 -18.35
N PHE A 288 -3.37 -9.47 -17.66
CA PHE A 288 -2.69 -10.74 -17.46
C PHE A 288 -1.91 -10.72 -16.16
N PHE A 289 -1.52 -11.90 -15.67
CA PHE A 289 -0.82 -12.08 -14.40
C PHE A 289 0.48 -11.25 -14.22
N GLN A 290 1.13 -10.84 -15.30
CA GLN A 290 2.40 -10.09 -15.25
C GLN A 290 2.21 -8.61 -15.67
N CYS A 291 0.98 -8.11 -15.61
CA CYS A 291 0.61 -6.82 -16.15
C CYS A 291 -0.30 -6.05 -15.19
N ASP A 292 -0.14 -4.74 -15.21
CA ASP A 292 -1.03 -3.83 -14.49
C ASP A 292 -2.40 -3.69 -15.16
N THR A 293 -3.32 -3.03 -14.47
CA THR A 293 -4.74 -2.95 -14.84
C THR A 293 -4.94 -2.14 -16.13
N PRO A 294 -5.36 -2.75 -17.25
CA PRO A 294 -5.83 -1.96 -18.39
C PRO A 294 -7.18 -1.29 -18.06
N TRP A 295 -7.51 -0.21 -18.77
CA TRP A 295 -8.78 0.50 -18.61
C TRP A 295 -10.00 -0.43 -18.71
N ALA A 296 -9.94 -1.44 -19.57
CA ALA A 296 -11.03 -2.42 -19.73
C ALA A 296 -11.28 -3.25 -18.47
N LEU A 297 -10.23 -3.67 -17.74
CA LEU A 297 -10.36 -4.35 -16.46
C LEU A 297 -10.85 -3.39 -15.37
N GLY A 298 -10.29 -2.18 -15.35
CA GLY A 298 -10.68 -1.13 -14.40
C GLY A 298 -12.17 -0.78 -14.52
N ALA A 299 -12.69 -0.67 -15.75
CA ALA A 299 -14.11 -0.47 -16.02
C ALA A 299 -14.96 -1.64 -15.50
N ALA A 300 -14.58 -2.88 -15.85
CA ALA A 300 -15.29 -4.06 -15.38
C ALA A 300 -15.33 -4.14 -13.84
N ALA A 301 -14.25 -3.77 -13.16
CA ALA A 301 -14.19 -3.71 -11.69
C ALA A 301 -15.21 -2.72 -11.12
N VAL A 302 -15.17 -1.46 -11.57
CA VAL A 302 -16.02 -0.40 -11.01
C VAL A 302 -17.50 -0.53 -11.39
N GLU A 303 -17.82 -1.19 -12.50
CA GLU A 303 -19.21 -1.58 -12.83
C GLU A 303 -19.71 -2.73 -11.95
N SER A 304 -18.83 -3.67 -11.60
CA SER A 304 -19.19 -4.84 -10.79
C SER A 304 -19.47 -4.48 -9.33
N ILE A 305 -18.71 -3.54 -8.75
CA ILE A 305 -18.72 -3.26 -7.31
C ILE A 305 -20.12 -2.86 -6.81
N PRO A 306 -20.81 -1.84 -7.36
CA PRO A 306 -22.13 -1.46 -6.85
C PRO A 306 -23.15 -2.60 -6.95
N VAL A 307 -23.14 -3.36 -8.06
CA VAL A 307 -24.09 -4.46 -8.27
C VAL A 307 -23.84 -5.60 -7.28
N LEU A 308 -22.59 -6.06 -7.15
CA LEU A 308 -22.24 -7.20 -6.28
C LEU A 308 -22.38 -6.88 -4.79
N THR A 309 -22.13 -5.64 -4.42
CA THR A 309 -22.32 -5.18 -3.03
C THR A 309 -23.77 -4.81 -2.73
N GLY A 310 -24.66 -4.82 -3.72
CA GLY A 310 -26.05 -4.41 -3.59
C GLY A 310 -26.20 -2.94 -3.20
N THR A 311 -25.39 -2.07 -3.81
CA THR A 311 -25.35 -0.61 -3.57
C THR A 311 -25.65 0.22 -4.83
N ASP A 312 -26.20 -0.42 -5.86
CA ASP A 312 -26.67 0.17 -7.12
C ASP A 312 -28.15 0.63 -7.09
N GLY A 313 -28.79 0.57 -5.91
CA GLY A 313 -30.19 0.91 -5.67
C GLY A 313 -30.40 1.90 -4.51
N ASP A 314 -31.37 1.61 -3.63
CA ASP A 314 -31.69 2.46 -2.46
C ASP A 314 -30.66 2.33 -1.32
N ASP A 315 -29.94 1.20 -1.27
CA ASP A 315 -28.86 0.98 -0.32
C ASP A 315 -27.54 1.54 -0.88
N ILE A 316 -26.67 2.05 -0.01
CA ILE A 316 -25.46 2.77 -0.41
C ILE A 316 -24.26 2.32 0.42
N LEU A 317 -23.06 2.49 -0.15
CA LEU A 317 -21.83 2.46 0.65
C LEU A 317 -21.86 3.61 1.66
N ASN A 318 -21.53 3.34 2.91
CA ASN A 318 -21.41 4.40 3.91
C ASN A 318 -20.16 5.26 3.66
N MET A 319 -19.08 4.61 3.25
CA MET A 319 -17.85 5.23 2.76
C MET A 319 -17.04 4.21 1.96
N THR A 320 -16.09 4.72 1.18
CA THR A 320 -15.02 3.93 0.55
C THR A 320 -13.70 4.27 1.21
N ILE A 321 -12.92 3.25 1.55
CA ILE A 321 -11.52 3.35 1.95
C ILE A 321 -10.68 2.99 0.73
N PHE A 322 -9.77 3.89 0.35
CA PHE A 322 -8.80 3.64 -0.72
C PHE A 322 -7.39 3.72 -0.14
N THR A 323 -6.64 2.62 -0.21
CA THR A 323 -5.32 2.51 0.43
C THR A 323 -4.16 2.78 -0.54
N GLY A 324 -4.37 3.57 -1.59
CA GLY A 324 -3.30 4.05 -2.47
C GLY A 324 -2.92 3.11 -3.61
N ASP A 325 -1.90 3.53 -4.37
CA ASP A 325 -1.35 2.87 -5.55
C ASP A 325 -2.29 2.86 -6.78
N MET A 326 -2.42 4.06 -7.34
CA MET A 326 -3.15 4.35 -8.58
C MET A 326 -2.28 4.12 -9.81
N VAL A 327 -0.98 4.43 -9.73
CA VAL A 327 -0.07 4.49 -10.87
C VAL A 327 0.54 3.12 -11.16
N SER A 328 0.61 2.71 -12.42
CA SER A 328 1.30 1.49 -12.84
C SER A 328 2.81 1.43 -12.48
N HIS A 329 3.37 0.24 -12.46
CA HIS A 329 4.77 -0.08 -12.09
C HIS A 329 5.82 0.34 -13.14
N ASP A 330 5.64 1.51 -13.76
CA ASP A 330 6.53 1.98 -14.83
C ASP A 330 7.94 2.18 -14.26
N PRO A 331 8.99 1.83 -15.01
CA PRO A 331 10.36 2.11 -14.59
C PRO A 331 10.57 3.62 -14.45
N TYR A 332 11.53 4.01 -13.59
CA TYR A 332 11.79 5.41 -13.24
C TYR A 332 11.93 6.36 -14.44
N TYR A 333 12.43 5.88 -15.58
CA TYR A 333 12.67 6.68 -16.79
C TYR A 333 11.42 6.85 -17.68
N GLN A 334 10.31 6.19 -17.34
CA GLN A 334 8.99 6.34 -17.99
C GLN A 334 7.97 7.06 -17.10
N LEU A 335 8.32 7.36 -15.85
CA LEU A 335 7.51 8.15 -14.94
C LEU A 335 7.71 9.66 -15.18
N SER A 336 6.72 10.45 -14.82
CA SER A 336 6.77 11.92 -14.75
C SER A 336 5.67 12.41 -13.82
N ARG A 337 5.77 13.62 -13.28
CA ARG A 337 4.71 14.24 -12.46
C ARG A 337 3.38 14.30 -13.22
N ASP A 338 3.42 14.67 -14.50
CA ASP A 338 2.24 14.71 -15.35
C ASP A 338 1.53 13.34 -15.45
N TYR A 339 2.29 12.23 -15.48
CA TYR A 339 1.72 10.89 -15.51
C TYR A 339 1.00 10.56 -14.20
N ILE A 340 1.60 10.89 -13.05
CA ILE A 340 0.97 10.74 -11.73
C ILE A 340 -0.33 11.55 -11.67
N LEU A 341 -0.26 12.85 -11.98
CA LEU A 341 -1.42 13.77 -11.98
C LEU A 341 -2.55 13.29 -12.89
N TYR A 342 -2.22 12.71 -14.05
CA TYR A 342 -3.20 12.10 -14.96
C TYR A 342 -3.94 10.95 -14.27
N THR A 343 -3.21 10.00 -13.67
CA THR A 343 -3.83 8.83 -13.04
C THR A 343 -4.71 9.20 -11.86
N GLU A 344 -4.24 10.12 -11.00
CA GLU A 344 -5.00 10.64 -9.86
C GLU A 344 -6.31 11.27 -10.32
N THR A 345 -6.23 12.22 -11.27
CA THR A 345 -7.41 12.91 -11.82
C THR A 345 -8.39 11.90 -12.43
N ALA A 346 -7.88 10.98 -13.25
CA ALA A 346 -8.71 10.04 -13.99
C ALA A 346 -9.46 9.06 -13.08
N LEU A 347 -8.77 8.50 -12.07
CA LEU A 347 -9.35 7.51 -11.18
C LEU A 347 -10.29 8.12 -10.15
N TYR A 348 -9.95 9.26 -9.54
CA TYR A 348 -10.86 9.92 -8.61
C TYR A 348 -12.14 10.38 -9.32
N ASP A 349 -12.05 10.92 -10.53
CA ASP A 349 -13.22 11.26 -11.34
C ASP A 349 -14.06 10.02 -11.69
N LEU A 350 -13.41 8.90 -12.04
CA LEU A 350 -14.09 7.64 -12.33
C LEU A 350 -14.86 7.16 -11.10
N TRP A 351 -14.19 7.03 -9.95
CA TRP A 351 -14.78 6.50 -8.72
C TRP A 351 -15.91 7.38 -8.17
N LYS A 352 -15.77 8.71 -8.26
CA LYS A 352 -16.86 9.64 -7.90
C LYS A 352 -18.13 9.37 -8.71
N ARG A 353 -17.99 8.97 -9.97
CA ARG A 353 -19.12 8.68 -10.87
C ARG A 353 -19.68 7.28 -10.70
N THR A 354 -18.83 6.28 -10.45
CA THR A 354 -19.21 4.86 -10.53
C THR A 354 -19.47 4.19 -9.20
N LEU A 355 -18.68 4.46 -8.15
CA LEU A 355 -18.77 3.71 -6.90
C LEU A 355 -19.91 4.21 -6.02
N ASN A 356 -19.97 5.51 -5.76
CA ASN A 356 -21.16 6.18 -5.24
C ASN A 356 -20.98 7.71 -5.27
N PRO A 357 -21.82 8.48 -5.98
CA PRO A 357 -21.71 9.94 -6.01
C PRO A 357 -21.91 10.63 -4.65
N SER A 358 -22.66 10.02 -3.73
CA SER A 358 -23.12 10.65 -2.49
C SER A 358 -22.29 10.30 -1.24
N SER A 359 -21.42 9.31 -1.32
CA SER A 359 -20.63 8.83 -0.18
C SER A 359 -19.18 9.27 -0.28
N PRO A 360 -18.50 9.53 0.86
CA PRO A 360 -17.12 9.95 0.84
C PRO A 360 -16.17 8.80 0.52
N LEU A 361 -15.06 9.13 -0.13
CA LEU A 361 -13.90 8.26 -0.32
C LEU A 361 -12.74 8.83 0.49
N PHE A 362 -12.22 8.04 1.43
CA PHE A 362 -11.05 8.38 2.23
C PHE A 362 -9.83 7.65 1.68
N ALA A 363 -8.95 8.42 1.04
CA ALA A 363 -7.74 7.92 0.40
C ALA A 363 -6.49 8.11 1.27
N ALA A 364 -5.64 7.09 1.33
CA ALA A 364 -4.22 7.23 1.66
C ALA A 364 -3.37 7.20 0.38
N ILE A 365 -2.16 7.76 0.46
CA ILE A 365 -1.18 7.75 -0.63
C ILE A 365 -0.43 6.41 -0.61
N GLY A 366 -0.27 5.80 -1.78
CA GLY A 366 0.58 4.63 -1.96
C GLY A 366 1.95 4.97 -2.58
N ASN A 367 2.89 4.02 -2.51
CA ASN A 367 4.26 4.26 -2.91
C ASN A 367 4.45 4.49 -4.41
N HIS A 368 3.50 4.14 -5.26
CA HIS A 368 3.52 4.46 -6.69
C HIS A 368 2.92 5.85 -6.99
N ASP A 369 2.24 6.48 -6.03
CA ASP A 369 1.56 7.76 -6.20
C ASP A 369 2.50 8.98 -6.05
N GLN A 370 3.81 8.79 -6.19
CA GLN A 370 4.80 9.87 -6.27
C GLN A 370 5.72 9.77 -7.48
N TYR A 371 6.24 10.93 -7.88
CA TYR A 371 7.27 10.99 -8.92
C TYR A 371 8.67 10.81 -8.34
N GLN A 372 9.33 9.77 -8.87
CA GLN A 372 10.17 8.81 -8.17
C GLN A 372 9.39 8.04 -7.10
N GLN A 373 9.16 6.76 -7.39
CA GLN A 373 8.43 5.82 -6.53
C GLN A 373 8.91 5.92 -5.07
N ALA A 374 7.95 5.99 -4.14
CA ALA A 374 8.10 6.03 -2.69
C ALA A 374 8.83 7.25 -2.11
N PHE A 375 9.35 8.17 -2.92
CA PHE A 375 10.26 9.18 -2.40
C PHE A 375 9.48 10.33 -1.77
N ASP A 376 9.69 10.52 -0.47
CA ASP A 376 9.21 11.66 0.31
C ASP A 376 10.30 12.15 1.25
N SER A 377 10.63 13.44 1.19
CA SER A 377 11.73 14.02 1.97
C SER A 377 11.27 14.64 3.30
N PRO A 378 12.05 14.48 4.40
CA PRO A 378 11.64 14.99 5.70
C PRO A 378 11.77 16.52 5.77
N ASN A 379 10.93 17.13 6.61
CA ASN A 379 10.88 18.58 6.85
C ASN A 379 12.14 19.11 7.54
N THR A 380 12.99 18.21 8.05
CA THR A 380 14.31 18.48 8.61
C THR A 380 15.35 18.89 7.56
N LEU A 381 15.09 18.64 6.26
CA LEU A 381 15.93 19.16 5.17
C LEU A 381 15.74 20.68 4.98
N THR A 382 16.68 21.31 4.26
CA THR A 382 16.70 22.76 4.05
C THR A 382 16.19 23.18 2.67
N GLY A 383 15.74 24.43 2.58
CA GLY A 383 15.42 25.06 1.29
C GLY A 383 14.32 24.35 0.52
N ILE A 384 14.55 24.14 -0.78
CA ILE A 384 13.61 23.47 -1.68
C ILE A 384 13.49 21.97 -1.42
N LEU A 385 14.53 21.34 -0.86
CA LEU A 385 14.58 19.89 -0.68
C LEU A 385 13.49 19.36 0.25
N LYS A 386 13.12 20.10 1.29
CA LYS A 386 12.00 19.70 2.17
C LYS A 386 10.61 19.87 1.55
N LYS A 387 10.49 20.56 0.42
CA LYS A 387 9.21 20.82 -0.28
C LYS A 387 9.14 20.18 -1.67
N GLN A 388 10.17 19.43 -2.08
CA GLN A 388 10.31 18.99 -3.47
C GLN A 388 9.17 18.06 -3.94
N PHE A 389 8.47 17.40 -3.00
CA PHE A 389 7.32 16.52 -3.22
C PHE A 389 5.95 17.17 -2.88
N SER A 390 5.93 18.38 -2.32
CA SER A 390 4.67 19.04 -1.89
C SER A 390 3.67 19.28 -3.02
N TRP A 391 4.14 19.33 -4.27
CA TRP A 391 3.28 19.45 -5.45
C TRP A 391 2.18 18.38 -5.48
N ASN A 392 2.48 17.16 -5.03
CA ASN A 392 1.51 16.08 -5.09
C ASN A 392 0.51 16.13 -3.94
N TYR A 393 0.96 16.38 -2.71
CA TYR A 393 0.03 16.54 -1.58
C TYR A 393 -0.90 17.75 -1.81
N ASP A 394 -0.38 18.82 -2.43
CA ASP A 394 -1.18 19.99 -2.81
C ASP A 394 -2.25 19.64 -3.84
N HIS A 395 -1.92 18.79 -4.82
CA HIS A 395 -2.85 18.33 -5.84
C HIS A 395 -3.92 17.38 -5.27
N LEU A 396 -3.49 16.30 -4.60
CA LEU A 396 -4.37 15.31 -3.98
C LEU A 396 -5.36 15.94 -3.00
N SER A 397 -4.90 16.77 -2.08
CA SER A 397 -5.77 17.47 -1.12
C SER A 397 -6.80 18.37 -1.82
N SER A 398 -6.42 18.98 -2.96
CA SER A 398 -7.33 19.80 -3.76
C SER A 398 -8.36 18.93 -4.50
N LEU A 399 -7.97 17.77 -5.05
CA LEU A 399 -8.89 16.82 -5.68
C LEU A 399 -9.88 16.24 -4.67
N TRP A 400 -9.41 15.78 -3.51
CA TRP A 400 -10.28 15.22 -2.46
C TRP A 400 -11.29 16.25 -1.96
N LYS A 401 -10.85 17.49 -1.76
CA LYS A 401 -11.74 18.59 -1.37
C LYS A 401 -12.73 18.93 -2.48
N ASN A 402 -12.29 19.00 -3.74
CA ASN A 402 -13.16 19.31 -4.88
C ASN A 402 -14.22 18.22 -5.13
N ASN A 403 -13.99 17.00 -4.67
CA ASN A 403 -14.96 15.90 -4.70
C ASN A 403 -15.88 15.84 -3.47
N ASP A 404 -15.80 16.83 -2.58
CA ASP A 404 -16.54 16.92 -1.31
C ASP A 404 -16.29 15.73 -0.36
N TRP A 405 -15.11 15.09 -0.45
CA TRP A 405 -14.73 13.99 0.45
C TRP A 405 -14.06 14.46 1.73
N ILE A 406 -13.38 15.61 1.66
CA ILE A 406 -12.74 16.27 2.80
C ILE A 406 -13.08 17.76 2.78
N ASP A 407 -13.03 18.40 3.94
CA ASP A 407 -13.22 19.85 4.05
C ASP A 407 -11.91 20.64 3.88
N GLU A 408 -11.98 21.96 4.03
CA GLU A 408 -10.81 22.84 3.94
C GLU A 408 -9.76 22.53 5.02
N GLU A 409 -10.20 22.12 6.22
CA GLU A 409 -9.29 21.88 7.33
C GLU A 409 -8.51 20.58 7.12
N ALA A 410 -9.20 19.50 6.76
CA ALA A 410 -8.57 18.24 6.37
C ALA A 410 -7.66 18.40 5.14
N ALA A 411 -8.02 19.26 4.18
CA ALA A 411 -7.14 19.57 3.05
C ALA A 411 -5.86 20.32 3.49
N ARG A 412 -5.94 21.17 4.52
CA ARG A 412 -4.79 21.84 5.12
C ARG A 412 -3.91 20.88 5.91
N GLU A 413 -4.51 19.93 6.62
CA GLU A 413 -3.81 18.84 7.31
C GLU A 413 -3.04 17.97 6.31
N ALA A 414 -3.69 17.53 5.23
CA ALA A 414 -3.07 16.75 4.16
C ALA A 414 -1.79 17.41 3.63
N LYS A 415 -1.82 18.74 3.39
CA LYS A 415 -0.63 19.48 2.95
C LYS A 415 0.48 19.55 4.00
N ALA A 416 0.11 19.59 5.28
CA ALA A 416 1.06 19.70 6.39
C ALA A 416 1.69 18.35 6.77
N HIS A 417 0.97 17.25 6.58
CA HIS A 417 1.33 15.91 7.04
C HIS A 417 1.51 14.92 5.89
N TYR A 418 2.17 15.35 4.80
CA TYR A 418 2.61 14.48 3.70
C TYR A 418 1.47 13.71 3.01
N GLY A 419 0.27 14.29 2.95
CA GLY A 419 -0.94 13.66 2.44
C GLY A 419 -1.81 12.99 3.51
N GLY A 420 -1.37 12.93 4.76
CA GLY A 420 -2.18 12.44 5.89
C GLY A 420 -3.13 13.52 6.44
N TYR A 421 -4.36 13.13 6.78
CA TYR A 421 -5.39 14.03 7.30
C TYR A 421 -6.37 13.26 8.20
N SER A 422 -7.25 13.97 8.89
CA SER A 422 -8.33 13.36 9.64
C SER A 422 -9.70 13.93 9.23
N VAL A 423 -10.75 13.10 9.33
CA VAL A 423 -12.14 13.52 9.12
C VAL A 423 -13.03 12.90 10.20
N GLN A 424 -13.83 13.73 10.87
CA GLN A 424 -14.90 13.25 11.75
C GLN A 424 -16.09 12.79 10.90
N HIS A 425 -16.04 11.55 10.41
CA HIS A 425 -17.03 10.96 9.51
C HIS A 425 -18.41 10.80 10.13
N ALA A 426 -18.47 10.41 11.41
CA ALA A 426 -19.70 10.26 12.18
C ALA A 426 -19.53 10.83 13.58
N PRO A 427 -20.60 11.06 14.38
CA PRO A 427 -20.48 11.61 15.74
C PRO A 427 -19.51 10.84 16.66
N ASN A 428 -19.28 9.56 16.37
CA ASN A 428 -18.41 8.67 17.14
C ASN A 428 -17.41 7.88 16.26
N LEU A 429 -17.09 8.35 15.05
CA LEU A 429 -16.01 7.80 14.22
C LEU A 429 -15.19 8.91 13.58
N LYS A 430 -13.88 8.87 13.84
CA LYS A 430 -12.86 9.63 13.12
C LYS A 430 -12.11 8.70 12.15
N VAL A 431 -11.95 9.11 10.90
CA VAL A 431 -11.08 8.42 9.93
C VAL A 431 -9.78 9.20 9.85
N ILE A 432 -8.65 8.52 10.04
CA ILE A 432 -7.31 9.10 10.07
C ILE A 432 -6.50 8.42 8.97
N THR A 433 -6.05 9.20 7.99
CA THR A 433 -5.16 8.72 6.93
C THR A 433 -3.72 9.12 7.25
N ILE A 434 -2.78 8.22 6.98
CA ILE A 434 -1.35 8.49 7.14
C ILE A 434 -0.60 8.09 5.89
N ASN A 435 0.43 8.86 5.53
CA ASN A 435 1.37 8.46 4.48
C ASN A 435 2.40 7.49 5.06
N THR A 436 2.29 6.23 4.66
CA THR A 436 3.17 5.14 5.10
C THR A 436 4.45 5.01 4.27
N ASP A 437 4.59 5.75 3.17
CA ASP A 437 5.87 5.79 2.42
C ASP A 437 7.01 6.36 3.26
N LEU A 438 6.66 7.11 4.31
CA LEU A 438 7.58 7.69 5.30
C LEU A 438 8.29 6.62 6.15
N TRP A 439 7.81 5.37 6.16
CA TRP A 439 8.54 4.22 6.73
C TRP A 439 8.90 3.15 5.71
N TYR A 440 8.61 3.33 4.43
CA TYR A 440 8.82 2.29 3.42
C TYR A 440 10.31 2.19 3.06
N ARG A 441 10.85 0.97 2.91
CA ARG A 441 12.28 0.77 2.59
C ARG A 441 12.69 1.33 1.24
N SER A 442 11.77 1.45 0.29
CA SER A 442 12.08 2.06 -1.01
C SER A 442 12.18 3.59 -0.93
N ASN A 443 11.63 4.21 0.12
CA ASN A 443 11.88 5.63 0.38
C ASN A 443 13.29 5.82 0.95
N ILE A 444 14.24 6.20 0.09
CA ILE A 444 15.63 6.38 0.51
C ILE A 444 15.82 7.46 1.59
N PHE A 445 14.85 8.38 1.74
CA PHE A 445 14.87 9.43 2.76
C PHE A 445 14.40 8.93 4.13
N ALA A 446 13.74 7.78 4.23
CA ALA A 446 13.39 7.13 5.50
C ALA A 446 14.64 6.67 6.28
N PHE A 447 15.81 6.66 5.63
CA PHE A 447 17.10 6.35 6.24
C PHE A 447 17.88 7.58 6.72
N LEU A 448 17.25 8.76 6.76
CA LEU A 448 17.82 9.94 7.41
C LEU A 448 17.38 9.98 8.88
N ASN A 449 18.34 10.25 9.77
CA ASN A 449 18.07 10.44 11.19
C ASN A 449 17.36 9.22 11.83
N THR A 450 17.80 8.03 11.45
CA THR A 450 17.24 6.72 11.85
C THR A 450 17.33 6.43 13.34
N THR A 451 18.03 7.28 14.10
CA THR A 451 18.03 7.24 15.56
C THR A 451 16.73 7.76 16.19
N GLN A 452 15.84 8.35 15.39
CA GLN A 452 14.49 8.76 15.80
C GLN A 452 13.45 7.83 15.18
N SER A 453 12.42 7.47 15.95
CA SER A 453 11.33 6.63 15.44
C SER A 453 10.33 7.37 14.55
N ASP A 454 10.31 8.71 14.59
CA ASP A 454 9.38 9.52 13.79
C ASP A 454 10.06 10.79 13.22
N ASN A 455 11.00 10.60 12.29
CA ASN A 455 11.72 11.70 11.66
C ASN A 455 10.83 12.64 10.82
N PHE A 456 9.64 12.18 10.41
CA PHE A 456 8.70 12.96 9.59
C PHE A 456 7.59 13.62 10.43
N GLY A 457 7.37 13.19 11.68
CA GLY A 457 6.32 13.70 12.57
C GLY A 457 4.93 13.13 12.29
N PHE A 458 4.81 12.10 11.44
CA PHE A 458 3.52 11.56 11.01
C PHE A 458 2.91 10.60 12.03
N LEU A 459 3.75 9.90 12.82
CA LEU A 459 3.28 9.07 13.93
C LEU A 459 2.84 9.93 15.11
N LYS A 460 3.51 11.08 15.30
CA LYS A 460 3.08 12.09 16.26
C LYS A 460 1.70 12.63 15.91
N PHE A 461 1.49 13.03 14.65
CA PHE A 461 0.16 13.42 14.15
C PHE A 461 -0.89 12.34 14.43
N LEU A 462 -0.63 11.08 14.07
CA LEU A 462 -1.54 9.96 14.36
C LEU A 462 -1.87 9.85 15.86
N ALA A 463 -0.88 9.92 16.74
CA ALA A 463 -1.07 9.80 18.17
C ALA A 463 -1.91 10.96 18.75
N GLU A 464 -1.79 12.17 18.18
CA GLU A 464 -2.60 13.33 18.56
C GLU A 464 -4.06 13.17 18.10
N GLU A 465 -4.28 12.71 16.86
CA GLU A 465 -5.63 12.43 16.35
C GLU A 465 -6.36 11.33 17.12
N LEU A 466 -5.63 10.28 17.50
CA LEU A 466 -6.17 9.21 18.35
C LEU A 466 -6.46 9.70 19.78
N GLN A 467 -5.62 10.59 20.32
CA GLN A 467 -5.87 11.19 21.63
C GLN A 467 -7.13 12.07 21.61
N GLU A 468 -7.34 12.82 20.53
CA GLU A 468 -8.55 13.62 20.37
C GLU A 468 -9.80 12.74 20.22
N ALA A 469 -9.70 11.63 19.48
CA ALA A 469 -10.78 10.65 19.40
C ALA A 469 -11.10 10.05 20.78
N GLU A 470 -10.08 9.70 21.59
CA GLU A 470 -10.25 9.24 22.98
C GLU A 470 -10.98 10.29 23.83
N ASP A 471 -10.55 11.56 23.77
CA ASP A 471 -11.13 12.66 24.53
C ASP A 471 -12.59 12.94 24.15
N ASN A 472 -12.95 12.71 22.89
CA ASN A 472 -14.29 12.89 22.36
C ASN A 472 -15.18 11.64 22.44
N ASN A 473 -14.70 10.52 23.00
CA ASN A 473 -15.36 9.21 22.98
C ASN A 473 -15.71 8.73 21.56
N SER A 474 -14.90 9.10 20.58
CA SER A 474 -14.96 8.59 19.20
C SER A 474 -14.14 7.32 19.06
N ARG A 475 -14.56 6.42 18.17
CA ARG A 475 -13.71 5.38 17.61
C ARG A 475 -12.86 5.94 16.47
N ALA A 476 -11.82 5.22 16.08
CA ALA A 476 -10.94 5.64 14.99
C ALA A 476 -10.68 4.52 13.98
N TYR A 477 -10.70 4.87 12.70
CA TYR A 477 -10.11 4.09 11.61
C TYR A 477 -8.76 4.68 11.23
N ILE A 478 -7.76 3.82 11.06
CA ILE A 478 -6.43 4.20 10.55
C ILE A 478 -6.30 3.64 9.14
N VAL A 479 -5.97 4.49 8.18
CA VAL A 479 -5.80 4.12 6.76
C VAL A 479 -4.40 4.50 6.31
N GLY A 480 -3.68 3.55 5.72
CA GLY A 480 -2.41 3.78 5.05
C GLY A 480 -2.19 2.75 3.95
N HIS A 481 -1.03 2.75 3.32
CA HIS A 481 -0.73 1.86 2.20
C HIS A 481 0.19 0.71 2.62
N VAL A 482 1.47 1.01 2.86
CA VAL A 482 2.50 0.03 3.26
C VAL A 482 2.23 -0.44 4.68
N LEU A 483 1.95 -1.74 4.84
CA LEU A 483 1.71 -2.37 6.14
C LEU A 483 2.87 -2.18 7.14
N SER A 484 2.53 -2.25 8.42
CA SER A 484 3.52 -2.11 9.50
C SER A 484 4.29 -3.40 9.83
N GLY A 485 3.76 -4.58 9.48
CA GLY A 485 4.27 -5.87 9.95
C GLY A 485 4.26 -6.99 8.92
N TRP A 486 3.49 -8.06 9.17
CA TRP A 486 3.48 -9.30 8.39
C TRP A 486 4.84 -10.03 8.44
N ASP A 487 5.58 -10.08 7.34
CA ASP A 487 6.95 -10.61 7.30
C ASP A 487 8.02 -9.55 7.63
N GLY A 488 7.61 -8.29 7.77
CA GLY A 488 8.45 -7.16 8.13
C GLY A 488 9.45 -6.75 7.04
N THR A 489 9.30 -7.20 5.80
CA THR A 489 10.26 -6.93 4.72
C THR A 489 10.03 -5.60 4.01
N ASN A 490 8.81 -5.05 4.05
CA ASN A 490 8.48 -3.78 3.38
C ASN A 490 8.94 -2.54 4.16
N PRO A 491 8.63 -2.37 5.46
CA PRO A 491 8.97 -1.14 6.19
C PRO A 491 10.36 -1.18 6.86
N VAL A 492 10.84 0.00 7.23
CA VAL A 492 11.94 0.23 8.17
C VAL A 492 11.46 -0.07 9.59
N ILE A 493 12.33 -0.67 10.41
CA ILE A 493 11.94 -1.25 11.70
C ILE A 493 11.59 -0.25 12.81
N GLY A 494 12.22 0.93 12.82
CA GLY A 494 12.07 1.92 13.91
C GLY A 494 10.67 2.54 13.96
N PRO A 495 10.18 3.13 12.85
CA PRO A 495 8.84 3.72 12.81
C PRO A 495 7.71 2.71 13.08
N THR A 496 7.84 1.48 12.59
CA THR A 496 6.81 0.45 12.77
C THR A 496 6.76 -0.11 14.19
N ASP A 497 7.88 -0.13 14.92
CA ASP A 497 7.88 -0.40 16.37
C ASP A 497 7.14 0.71 17.14
N ALA A 498 7.43 1.98 16.84
CA ALA A 498 6.74 3.11 17.49
C ALA A 498 5.23 3.14 17.18
N PHE A 499 4.84 2.86 15.94
CA PHE A 499 3.43 2.69 15.58
C PHE A 499 2.76 1.58 16.39
N TYR A 500 3.43 0.44 16.60
CA TYR A 500 2.89 -0.64 17.42
C TYR A 500 2.60 -0.17 18.86
N GLN A 501 3.49 0.63 19.44
CA GLN A 501 3.29 1.21 20.77
C GLN A 501 2.09 2.18 20.81
N ILE A 502 1.88 2.96 19.73
CA ILE A 502 0.72 3.84 19.58
C ILE A 502 -0.58 3.02 19.49
N VAL A 503 -0.58 1.92 18.72
CA VAL A 503 -1.73 1.02 18.63
C VAL A 503 -2.05 0.41 20.00
N ASP A 504 -1.06 -0.07 20.74
CA ASP A 504 -1.27 -0.60 22.09
C ASP A 504 -1.86 0.48 23.02
N ARG A 505 -1.30 1.71 23.01
CA ARG A 505 -1.81 2.83 23.81
C ARG A 505 -3.29 3.11 23.52
N TYR A 506 -3.70 3.13 22.27
CA TYR A 506 -5.04 3.54 21.83
C TYR A 506 -5.94 2.38 21.39
N SER A 507 -5.62 1.14 21.79
CA SER A 507 -6.28 -0.05 21.27
C SER A 507 -7.81 -0.09 21.41
N HIS A 508 -8.34 0.60 22.42
CA HIS A 508 -9.76 0.71 22.74
C HIS A 508 -10.49 1.80 21.94
N VAL A 509 -9.75 2.74 21.37
CA VAL A 509 -10.23 3.79 20.46
C VAL A 509 -10.29 3.24 19.04
N ILE A 510 -9.25 2.52 18.63
CA ILE A 510 -9.12 1.99 17.27
C ILE A 510 -10.21 0.93 17.02
N ALA A 511 -10.97 1.11 15.94
CA ALA A 511 -11.98 0.16 15.47
C ALA A 511 -11.54 -0.61 14.21
N GLY A 512 -10.59 -0.06 13.44
CA GLY A 512 -10.06 -0.70 12.24
C GLY A 512 -8.75 -0.07 11.81
N ILE A 513 -7.88 -0.88 11.23
CA ILE A 513 -6.62 -0.46 10.61
C ILE A 513 -6.58 -1.10 9.22
N PHE A 514 -6.36 -0.29 8.18
CA PHE A 514 -6.49 -0.70 6.78
C PHE A 514 -5.22 -0.37 5.99
N TRP A 515 -4.72 -1.37 5.28
CA TRP A 515 -3.49 -1.36 4.48
C TRP A 515 -3.74 -1.93 3.07
N GLY A 516 -2.76 -1.78 2.19
CA GLY A 516 -2.71 -2.36 0.84
C GLY A 516 -1.33 -2.94 0.54
N HIS A 517 -0.75 -2.55 -0.59
CA HIS A 517 0.67 -2.68 -0.95
C HIS A 517 1.14 -4.09 -1.33
N THR A 518 0.74 -5.13 -0.59
CA THR A 518 1.16 -6.50 -0.94
C THR A 518 0.34 -7.07 -2.08
N HIS A 519 -0.71 -6.37 -2.53
CA HIS A 519 -1.70 -6.83 -3.51
C HIS A 519 -2.51 -8.07 -3.08
N GLU A 520 -2.15 -8.68 -1.95
CA GLU A 520 -2.64 -9.96 -1.48
C GLU A 520 -3.72 -9.78 -0.42
N ASP A 521 -4.57 -10.79 -0.26
CA ASP A 521 -5.57 -10.79 0.81
C ASP A 521 -4.95 -11.25 2.13
N GLN A 522 -4.73 -10.31 3.05
CA GLN A 522 -4.02 -10.61 4.30
C GLN A 522 -4.62 -9.88 5.51
N ASN A 523 -4.29 -10.36 6.71
CA ASN A 523 -4.50 -9.63 7.95
C ASN A 523 -3.39 -9.91 8.97
N MET A 524 -3.20 -8.99 9.91
CA MET A 524 -2.25 -9.14 11.03
C MET A 524 -2.82 -8.63 12.34
N ILE A 525 -2.29 -9.13 13.46
CA ILE A 525 -2.79 -8.89 14.81
C ILE A 525 -1.79 -8.05 15.61
N TYR A 526 -2.32 -7.08 16.35
CA TYR A 526 -1.60 -6.31 17.37
C TYR A 526 -2.00 -6.81 18.76
N TYR A 527 -1.03 -6.90 19.67
CA TYR A 527 -1.13 -7.43 21.02
C TYR A 527 -0.63 -6.40 22.03
N SER A 528 -1.12 -6.47 23.27
CA SER A 528 -0.62 -5.62 24.36
C SER A 528 0.85 -5.87 24.66
N ASN A 529 1.53 -4.85 25.19
CA ASN A 529 2.93 -4.88 25.64
C ASN A 529 3.90 -5.29 24.51
N ASN A 530 3.73 -4.74 23.31
CA ASN A 530 4.58 -5.03 22.15
C ASN A 530 4.75 -6.54 21.85
N ALA A 531 3.66 -7.30 21.94
CA ALA A 531 3.64 -8.76 21.75
C ALA A 531 4.61 -9.58 22.61
N THR A 532 4.98 -9.12 23.82
CA THR A 532 5.78 -9.96 24.73
C THR A 532 5.04 -11.20 25.23
N ASP A 533 3.70 -11.19 25.14
CA ASP A 533 2.82 -12.33 25.37
C ASP A 533 1.75 -12.37 24.27
N ILE A 534 1.72 -13.45 23.49
CA ILE A 534 0.84 -13.62 22.33
C ILE A 534 -0.27 -14.60 22.72
N SER A 535 -1.43 -14.08 23.08
CA SER A 535 -2.60 -14.85 23.49
C SER A 535 -3.91 -14.18 23.10
N ALA A 536 -5.02 -14.91 23.18
CA ALA A 536 -6.37 -14.37 22.97
C ALA A 536 -6.70 -13.19 23.90
N VAL A 537 -6.11 -13.16 25.11
CA VAL A 537 -6.32 -12.12 26.13
C VAL A 537 -5.53 -10.86 25.82
N THR A 538 -4.34 -11.00 25.22
CA THR A 538 -3.48 -9.86 24.87
C THR A 538 -3.78 -9.32 23.48
N ALA A 539 -4.57 -10.01 22.66
CA ALA A 539 -4.96 -9.56 21.33
C ALA A 539 -5.85 -8.30 21.38
N GLN A 540 -5.49 -7.26 20.63
CA GLN A 540 -6.05 -5.91 20.74
C GLN A 540 -6.73 -5.41 19.47
N ASN A 541 -5.98 -5.29 18.36
CA ASN A 541 -6.50 -4.77 17.09
C ASN A 541 -6.05 -5.64 15.91
N VAL A 542 -6.70 -5.44 14.76
CA VAL A 542 -6.43 -6.16 13.50
C VAL A 542 -6.10 -5.13 12.43
N GLY A 543 -4.99 -5.35 11.73
CA GLY A 543 -4.68 -4.70 10.47
C GLY A 543 -5.20 -5.55 9.32
N TRP A 544 -6.04 -4.97 8.47
CA TRP A 544 -6.59 -5.61 7.28
C TRP A 544 -5.86 -5.12 6.05
N ILE A 545 -5.33 -6.03 5.26
CA ILE A 545 -4.65 -5.72 4.01
C ILE A 545 -5.59 -6.08 2.86
N GLY A 546 -6.01 -5.06 2.12
CA GLY A 546 -6.96 -5.19 1.02
C GLY A 546 -6.29 -5.80 -0.20
N PRO A 547 -7.00 -6.67 -0.96
CA PRO A 547 -6.46 -7.21 -2.18
C PRO A 547 -6.40 -6.13 -3.27
N SER A 548 -5.49 -6.31 -4.22
CA SER A 548 -5.39 -5.46 -5.40
C SER A 548 -6.48 -5.71 -6.44
N ILE A 549 -6.82 -4.65 -7.18
CA ILE A 549 -7.44 -4.76 -8.50
C ILE A 549 -6.39 -5.20 -9.53
N THR A 550 -5.14 -4.74 -9.43
CA THR A 550 -4.09 -5.20 -10.36
C THR A 550 -3.86 -6.72 -10.25
N PRO A 551 -3.79 -7.45 -11.37
CA PRO A 551 -3.35 -8.85 -11.39
C PRO A 551 -1.85 -9.02 -11.08
N LEU A 552 -1.06 -7.96 -11.21
CA LEU A 552 0.38 -8.01 -11.02
C LEU A 552 0.69 -8.30 -9.53
N THR A 553 1.57 -9.23 -9.16
CA THR A 553 2.15 -10.30 -9.97
C THR A 553 1.46 -11.61 -9.64
N ASP A 554 1.05 -12.37 -10.65
CA ASP A 554 0.55 -13.73 -10.49
C ASP A 554 -0.71 -13.84 -9.60
N LEU A 555 -1.50 -12.77 -9.51
CA LEU A 555 -2.77 -12.72 -8.78
C LEU A 555 -3.96 -12.63 -9.73
N ASN A 556 -5.15 -12.98 -9.22
CA ASN A 556 -6.40 -12.56 -9.86
C ASN A 556 -6.65 -11.06 -9.59
N SER A 557 -7.71 -10.48 -10.14
CA SER A 557 -8.17 -9.13 -9.78
C SER A 557 -9.25 -9.22 -8.70
N GLY A 558 -9.25 -8.38 -7.65
CA GLY A 558 -10.27 -8.48 -6.60
C GLY A 558 -10.43 -7.25 -5.70
N PHE A 559 -11.51 -7.24 -4.92
CA PHE A 559 -11.85 -6.16 -3.99
C PHE A 559 -12.60 -6.69 -2.76
N ARG A 560 -12.76 -5.83 -1.75
CA ARG A 560 -13.39 -6.21 -0.47
C ARG A 560 -14.47 -5.25 -0.01
N LEU A 561 -15.55 -5.80 0.55
CA LEU A 561 -16.55 -5.07 1.33
C LEU A 561 -16.51 -5.51 2.78
N TYR A 562 -16.52 -4.55 3.70
CA TYR A 562 -16.73 -4.80 5.13
C TYR A 562 -18.20 -4.58 5.50
N GLU A 563 -18.74 -5.54 6.24
CA GLU A 563 -19.97 -5.38 7.00
C GLU A 563 -19.61 -4.87 8.41
N VAL A 564 -20.10 -3.68 8.77
CA VAL A 564 -19.64 -2.94 9.95
C VAL A 564 -20.79 -2.62 10.89
N ASP A 565 -20.59 -2.79 12.20
CA ASP A 565 -21.54 -2.31 13.22
C ASP A 565 -21.60 -0.77 13.20
N ALA A 566 -22.76 -0.20 12.90
CA ALA A 566 -22.91 1.25 12.74
C ALA A 566 -22.84 2.03 14.07
N GLU A 567 -22.86 1.36 15.22
CA GLU A 567 -22.74 1.99 16.53
C GLU A 567 -21.31 1.95 17.06
N THR A 568 -20.58 0.85 16.85
CA THR A 568 -19.22 0.68 17.40
C THR A 568 -18.12 0.72 16.36
N TRP A 569 -18.48 0.67 15.07
CA TRP A 569 -17.58 0.67 13.91
C TRP A 569 -16.68 -0.56 13.83
N ASP A 570 -16.97 -1.62 14.60
CA ASP A 570 -16.22 -2.87 14.52
C ASP A 570 -16.68 -3.69 13.31
N ILE A 571 -15.74 -4.35 12.64
CA ILE A 571 -16.01 -5.19 11.47
C ILE A 571 -16.68 -6.50 11.92
N LEU A 572 -17.87 -6.77 11.41
CA LEU A 572 -18.68 -7.95 11.70
C LEU A 572 -18.47 -9.06 10.68
N ASP A 573 -18.25 -8.73 9.42
CA ASP A 573 -17.81 -9.67 8.40
C ASP A 573 -17.03 -8.92 7.31
N ALA A 574 -16.30 -9.67 6.48
CA ALA A 574 -15.68 -9.16 5.28
C ALA A 574 -15.97 -10.10 4.10
N HIS A 575 -16.37 -9.51 2.99
CA HIS A 575 -16.77 -10.19 1.77
C HIS A 575 -15.77 -9.84 0.67
N THR A 576 -15.23 -10.86 0.01
CA THR A 576 -14.25 -10.69 -1.06
C THR A 576 -14.81 -11.22 -2.37
N TRP A 577 -14.51 -10.52 -3.46
CA TRP A 577 -14.80 -10.95 -4.82
C TRP A 577 -13.52 -10.94 -5.63
N TYR A 578 -13.47 -11.83 -6.63
CA TYR A 578 -12.37 -11.86 -7.58
C TYR A 578 -12.84 -12.14 -9.00
N SER A 579 -12.00 -11.78 -9.97
CA SER A 579 -12.16 -12.09 -11.38
C SER A 579 -10.99 -12.96 -11.86
N ASN A 580 -11.30 -14.08 -12.52
CA ASN A 580 -10.31 -15.09 -12.89
C ASN A 580 -9.52 -14.67 -14.13
N VAL A 581 -8.27 -14.25 -13.93
CA VAL A 581 -7.38 -13.75 -14.99
C VAL A 581 -7.06 -14.81 -16.04
N THR A 582 -7.11 -16.10 -15.67
CA THR A 582 -6.87 -17.21 -16.61
C THR A 582 -7.86 -17.21 -17.77
N THR A 583 -9.09 -16.70 -17.58
CA THR A 583 -10.13 -16.74 -18.61
C THR A 583 -10.09 -15.52 -19.54
N PHE A 584 -9.25 -14.51 -19.28
CA PHE A 584 -9.33 -13.24 -20.01
C PHE A 584 -8.96 -13.36 -21.49
N GLY A 585 -8.02 -14.25 -21.84
CA GLY A 585 -7.67 -14.51 -23.25
C GLY A 585 -8.83 -15.06 -24.08
N ASP A 586 -9.75 -15.80 -23.47
CA ASP A 586 -10.92 -16.35 -24.15
C ASP A 586 -11.98 -15.28 -24.49
N LEU A 587 -11.84 -14.07 -23.91
CA LEU A 587 -12.78 -12.95 -24.06
C LEU A 587 -12.40 -11.97 -25.18
N ASP A 588 -11.21 -12.07 -25.76
CA ASP A 588 -10.71 -11.09 -26.74
C ASP A 588 -11.55 -11.05 -28.03
N GLY A 589 -12.19 -12.16 -28.38
CA GLY A 589 -13.11 -12.27 -29.51
C GLY A 589 -14.56 -11.88 -29.20
N GLN A 590 -14.87 -11.42 -27.99
CA GLN A 590 -16.24 -11.23 -27.49
C GLN A 590 -16.55 -9.75 -27.23
N LEU A 591 -17.70 -9.28 -27.73
CA LEU A 591 -18.20 -7.92 -27.52
C LEU A 591 -19.33 -7.86 -26.49
N GLU A 592 -20.11 -8.93 -26.37
CA GLU A 592 -21.25 -8.98 -25.45
C GLU A 592 -20.83 -9.33 -24.01
N VAL A 593 -19.72 -10.07 -23.85
CA VAL A 593 -19.30 -10.65 -22.58
C VAL A 593 -17.86 -10.26 -22.26
N GLY A 594 -17.66 -9.67 -21.09
CA GLY A 594 -16.38 -9.34 -20.49
C GLY A 594 -16.07 -10.21 -19.25
N PRO A 595 -15.11 -9.81 -18.42
CA PRO A 595 -14.76 -10.50 -17.20
C PRO A 595 -15.94 -10.58 -16.22
N SER A 596 -16.02 -11.69 -15.49
CA SER A 596 -16.95 -11.83 -14.38
C SER A 596 -16.23 -11.71 -13.06
N TYR A 597 -16.69 -10.80 -12.21
CA TYR A 597 -16.37 -10.85 -10.78
C TYR A 597 -17.35 -11.77 -10.09
N GLN A 598 -16.83 -12.66 -9.25
CA GLN A 598 -17.61 -13.65 -8.52
C GLN A 598 -17.25 -13.61 -7.03
N TYR A 599 -18.24 -13.94 -6.21
CA TYR A 599 -18.11 -14.01 -4.77
C TYR A 599 -17.09 -15.08 -4.40
N GLU A 600 -16.04 -14.68 -3.70
CA GLU A 600 -14.99 -15.59 -3.24
C GLU A 600 -15.40 -16.21 -1.91
N TYR A 601 -15.54 -15.40 -0.86
CA TYR A 601 -15.83 -15.89 0.49
C TYR A 601 -16.34 -14.79 1.43
N SER A 602 -16.97 -15.25 2.52
CA SER A 602 -17.17 -14.46 3.75
C SER A 602 -16.09 -14.90 4.74
N THR A 603 -15.35 -13.95 5.31
CA THR A 603 -14.27 -14.21 6.26
C THR A 603 -14.77 -14.97 7.48
N ARG A 604 -15.93 -14.57 8.03
CA ARG A 604 -16.56 -15.29 9.15
C ARG A 604 -16.83 -16.76 8.80
N LYS A 605 -17.44 -17.02 7.65
CA LYS A 605 -17.81 -18.38 7.22
C LYS A 605 -16.56 -19.22 6.91
N ALA A 606 -15.54 -18.62 6.31
CA ALA A 606 -14.33 -19.32 5.89
C ALA A 606 -13.50 -19.81 7.08
N TYR A 607 -13.34 -18.98 8.13
CA TYR A 607 -12.39 -19.25 9.20
C TYR A 607 -13.02 -19.50 10.58
N GLY A 608 -14.31 -19.22 10.76
CA GLY A 608 -14.98 -19.28 12.06
C GLY A 608 -15.53 -20.66 12.45
N GLY A 609 -15.51 -21.66 11.57
CA GLY A 609 -16.26 -22.92 11.75
C GLY A 609 -15.93 -23.73 13.02
N ASN A 610 -14.73 -23.57 13.58
CA ASN A 610 -14.26 -24.27 14.78
C ASN A 610 -13.99 -23.33 15.97
N ILE A 611 -14.60 -22.15 15.98
CA ILE A 611 -14.46 -21.15 17.06
C ILE A 611 -15.84 -20.90 17.65
N ASP A 612 -15.96 -21.00 18.98
CA ASP A 612 -17.17 -20.59 19.69
C ASP A 612 -17.23 -19.05 19.71
N TRP A 613 -17.84 -18.47 18.67
CA TRP A 613 -17.93 -17.03 18.47
C TRP A 613 -19.37 -16.61 18.20
N PRO A 614 -19.92 -15.62 18.92
CA PRO A 614 -21.29 -15.17 18.68
C PRO A 614 -21.49 -14.66 17.25
N GLU A 615 -22.67 -14.94 16.69
CA GLU A 615 -23.01 -14.60 15.30
C GLU A 615 -22.88 -13.10 14.99
N ASN A 616 -23.22 -12.25 15.96
CA ASN A 616 -23.17 -10.79 15.85
C ASN A 616 -21.92 -10.16 16.47
N ALA A 617 -20.96 -10.95 16.98
CA ALA A 617 -19.73 -10.42 17.59
C ALA A 617 -18.68 -10.10 16.52
N PRO A 618 -17.86 -9.05 16.65
CA PRO A 618 -16.95 -8.59 15.59
C PRO A 618 -15.84 -9.60 15.27
N LEU A 619 -15.26 -9.54 14.08
CA LEU A 619 -14.05 -10.28 13.70
C LEU A 619 -12.79 -9.58 14.26
N ASN A 620 -12.75 -9.44 15.58
CA ASN A 620 -11.70 -8.69 16.28
C ASN A 620 -10.40 -9.50 16.44
N ALA A 621 -9.41 -8.90 17.11
CA ALA A 621 -8.10 -9.50 17.30
C ALA A 621 -8.15 -10.82 18.09
N THR A 622 -9.05 -10.94 19.07
CA THR A 622 -9.26 -12.17 19.83
C THR A 622 -9.76 -13.30 18.92
N TRP A 623 -10.74 -13.00 18.05
CA TRP A 623 -11.23 -13.98 17.08
C TRP A 623 -10.13 -14.43 16.12
N TRP A 624 -9.39 -13.48 15.54
CA TRP A 624 -8.27 -13.80 14.65
C TRP A 624 -7.15 -14.57 15.34
N HIS A 625 -6.87 -14.27 16.61
CA HIS A 625 -5.93 -15.09 17.39
C HIS A 625 -6.42 -16.53 17.51
N MET A 626 -7.70 -16.75 17.84
CA MET A 626 -8.28 -18.10 17.89
C MET A 626 -8.23 -18.80 16.52
N VAL A 627 -8.42 -18.07 15.40
CA VAL A 627 -8.21 -18.60 14.04
C VAL A 627 -6.78 -19.11 13.87
N THR A 628 -5.79 -18.33 14.30
CA THR A 628 -4.37 -18.75 14.20
C THR A 628 -4.03 -19.96 15.09
N GLU A 629 -4.72 -20.13 16.22
CA GLU A 629 -4.61 -21.36 17.02
C GLU A 629 -5.23 -22.57 16.29
N GLN A 630 -6.40 -22.41 15.66
CA GLN A 630 -7.01 -23.47 14.85
C GLN A 630 -6.14 -23.85 13.65
N MET A 631 -5.56 -22.87 12.96
CA MET A 631 -4.58 -23.07 11.88
C MET A 631 -3.37 -23.91 12.30
N SER A 632 -2.96 -23.80 13.58
CA SER A 632 -1.86 -24.60 14.13
C SER A 632 -2.29 -26.02 14.51
N ASN A 633 -3.58 -26.24 14.76
CA ASN A 633 -4.13 -27.48 15.33
C ASN A 633 -4.80 -28.39 14.28
N ASP A 634 -5.22 -27.85 13.14
CA ASP A 634 -6.00 -28.57 12.12
C ASP A 634 -5.14 -29.29 11.06
N GLY A 635 -3.82 -29.30 11.23
CA GLY A 635 -2.89 -29.89 10.28
C GLY A 635 -2.64 -29.05 9.02
N GLY A 636 -2.97 -27.75 9.05
CA GLY A 636 -2.72 -26.79 7.99
C GLY A 636 -3.87 -26.63 6.99
N ALA A 637 -5.07 -27.14 7.28
CA ALA A 637 -6.20 -27.03 6.37
C ALA A 637 -6.65 -25.56 6.21
N LEU A 638 -6.84 -24.85 7.32
CA LEU A 638 -7.17 -23.42 7.34
C LEU A 638 -6.04 -22.57 6.76
N VAL A 639 -4.76 -22.94 6.98
CA VAL A 639 -3.64 -22.21 6.35
C VAL A 639 -3.65 -22.39 4.83
N ASN A 640 -3.91 -23.60 4.32
CA ASN A 640 -4.02 -23.81 2.88
C ASN A 640 -5.17 -23.01 2.27
N GLN A 641 -6.32 -22.95 2.95
CA GLN A 641 -7.45 -22.12 2.52
C GLN A 641 -7.11 -20.64 2.56
N TYR A 642 -6.50 -20.16 3.64
CA TYR A 642 -6.02 -18.79 3.77
C TYR A 642 -5.01 -18.44 2.67
N ASN A 643 -4.06 -19.33 2.36
CA ASN A 643 -3.08 -19.14 1.30
C ASN A 643 -3.72 -19.09 -0.10
N ALA A 644 -4.82 -19.81 -0.34
CA ALA A 644 -5.56 -19.72 -1.59
C ALA A 644 -6.29 -18.36 -1.72
N HIS A 645 -6.94 -17.90 -0.65
CA HIS A 645 -7.58 -16.58 -0.62
C HIS A 645 -6.55 -15.44 -0.69
N GLN A 646 -5.38 -15.61 -0.08
CA GLN A 646 -4.26 -14.66 -0.16
C GLN A 646 -3.90 -14.33 -1.61
N GLY A 647 -3.98 -15.34 -2.48
CA GLY A 647 -3.77 -15.23 -3.93
C GLY A 647 -5.00 -14.85 -4.75
N LYS A 648 -6.13 -14.55 -4.10
CA LYS A 648 -7.46 -14.40 -4.71
C LYS A 648 -7.86 -15.59 -5.60
N MET A 649 -7.61 -16.80 -5.11
CA MET A 649 -7.76 -18.06 -5.87
C MET A 649 -6.95 -18.13 -7.16
N SER A 650 -5.85 -17.39 -7.27
CA SER A 650 -4.96 -17.46 -8.43
C SER A 650 -4.39 -18.85 -8.60
N THR A 651 -4.38 -19.35 -9.84
CA THR A 651 -3.74 -20.62 -10.19
C THR A 651 -2.21 -20.54 -10.19
N ARG A 652 -1.65 -19.33 -10.05
CA ARG A 652 -0.21 -19.10 -10.01
C ARG A 652 0.34 -19.12 -8.58
N SER A 653 -0.51 -18.92 -7.58
CA SER A 653 -0.09 -18.90 -6.19
C SER A 653 0.52 -20.25 -5.76
N PRO A 654 1.69 -20.23 -5.10
CA PRO A 654 2.31 -21.44 -4.58
C PRO A 654 1.48 -22.02 -3.43
N ASN A 655 1.48 -23.35 -3.31
CA ASN A 655 0.82 -24.03 -2.20
C ASN A 655 1.63 -23.93 -0.90
N CYS A 656 0.93 -23.83 0.23
CA CYS A 656 1.53 -23.77 1.57
C CYS A 656 1.37 -25.09 2.34
N THR A 657 2.01 -26.16 1.86
CA THR A 657 1.81 -27.52 2.41
C THR A 657 2.90 -27.99 3.36
N SER A 658 4.03 -27.28 3.46
CA SER A 658 5.11 -27.63 4.38
C SER A 658 4.80 -27.14 5.79
N ALA A 659 5.28 -27.86 6.80
CA ALA A 659 5.19 -27.43 8.21
C ALA A 659 5.81 -26.05 8.41
N ASP A 660 6.94 -25.79 7.73
CA ASP A 660 7.62 -24.49 7.73
C ASP A 660 6.74 -23.35 7.21
N CYS A 661 5.99 -23.58 6.12
CA CYS A 661 5.09 -22.58 5.57
C CYS A 661 3.91 -22.33 6.50
N ILE A 662 3.32 -23.40 7.05
CA ILE A 662 2.19 -23.32 7.99
C ILE A 662 2.58 -22.51 9.23
N GLU A 663 3.73 -22.82 9.84
CA GLU A 663 4.26 -22.09 11.00
C GLU A 663 4.56 -20.62 10.65
N ALA A 664 5.16 -20.37 9.49
CA ALA A 664 5.47 -19.01 9.05
C ALA A 664 4.21 -18.16 8.84
N LYS A 665 3.18 -18.67 8.15
CA LYS A 665 1.91 -17.94 7.92
C LYS A 665 1.24 -17.56 9.23
N VAL A 666 1.16 -18.50 10.19
CA VAL A 666 0.64 -18.22 11.53
C VAL A 666 1.47 -17.14 12.24
N CYS A 667 2.81 -17.20 12.14
CA CYS A 667 3.68 -16.20 12.72
C CYS A 667 3.49 -14.80 12.12
N TYR A 668 3.37 -14.68 10.79
CA TYR A 668 3.16 -13.39 10.13
C TYR A 668 1.81 -12.76 10.51
N MET A 669 0.73 -13.56 10.57
CA MET A 669 -0.57 -13.08 11.06
C MET A 669 -0.49 -12.53 12.50
N ARG A 670 0.47 -13.00 13.31
CA ARG A 670 0.68 -12.56 14.70
C ARG A 670 1.72 -11.43 14.81
N SER A 671 2.21 -10.90 13.70
CA SER A 671 3.29 -9.91 13.65
C SER A 671 2.80 -8.56 13.14
N GLY A 672 2.29 -7.71 14.04
CA GLY A 672 1.83 -6.36 13.71
C GLY A 672 2.92 -5.32 13.43
N SER A 673 4.20 -5.66 13.60
CA SER A 673 5.34 -4.77 13.30
C SER A 673 6.49 -5.50 12.60
N ALA A 674 7.32 -4.74 11.91
CA ALA A 674 8.45 -5.28 11.17
C ALA A 674 9.47 -6.02 12.05
N PRO A 675 9.84 -5.52 13.26
CA PRO A 675 10.69 -6.27 14.17
C PRO A 675 10.12 -7.65 14.50
N LEU A 676 8.81 -7.74 14.78
CA LEU A 676 8.18 -9.01 15.14
C LEU A 676 8.28 -10.04 14.00
N GLY A 677 7.99 -9.63 12.75
CA GLY A 677 8.10 -10.49 11.58
C GLY A 677 9.54 -10.95 11.32
N LEU A 678 10.49 -10.01 11.33
CA LEU A 678 11.90 -10.30 11.00
C LEU A 678 12.61 -11.14 12.07
N ASP A 679 12.26 -10.96 13.35
CA ASP A 679 12.99 -11.58 14.46
C ASP A 679 12.43 -12.93 14.89
N ASN A 680 11.13 -13.15 14.65
CA ASN A 680 10.44 -14.35 15.14
C ASN A 680 9.98 -15.29 14.01
N CYS A 681 9.72 -14.76 12.81
CA CYS A 681 9.13 -15.56 11.75
C CYS A 681 10.17 -16.10 10.77
N LYS A 682 9.93 -17.33 10.29
CA LYS A 682 10.74 -17.93 9.24
C LYS A 682 10.51 -17.17 7.92
N PRO A 683 11.54 -16.69 7.21
CA PRO A 683 11.35 -15.90 5.99
C PRO A 683 10.99 -16.77 4.78
N GLY A 684 10.51 -16.14 3.71
CA GLY A 684 10.31 -16.78 2.39
C GLY A 684 8.93 -17.38 2.15
N PHE A 685 7.98 -17.19 3.07
CA PHE A 685 6.59 -17.64 2.92
C PHE A 685 5.58 -16.48 3.00
N GLY A 686 6.06 -15.23 3.04
CA GLY A 686 5.22 -14.04 3.24
C GLY A 686 4.26 -13.79 2.09
N SER A 687 4.73 -13.94 0.86
CA SER A 687 3.98 -13.67 -0.38
C SER A 687 3.54 -14.97 -1.09
N VAL A 688 2.47 -14.88 -1.88
CA VAL A 688 2.01 -15.92 -2.82
C VAL A 688 2.13 -15.48 -4.30
N GLN A 689 2.94 -14.47 -4.56
CA GLN A 689 3.28 -13.98 -5.90
C GLN A 689 4.49 -14.72 -6.49
#